data_AF-A0A060SPQ4-F1
#
_entry.id   AF-A0A060SPQ4-F1
#
_cell.length_a   1.000
_cell.length_b   1.000
_cell.length_c   1.000
_cell.angle_alpha   90.00
_cell.angle_beta   90.00
_cell.angle_gamma   90.00
#
_symmetry.space_group_name_H-M   'P 1'
#
loop_
_entity.id
_entity.type
_entity.pdbx_description
1 polymer ?
#
loop_
_entity_poly.entity_id
_entity_poly.type
_entity_poly.pdbx_seq_one_letter_code
_entity_poly.pdbx_strand_id
1 'polypeptide(L)'
;MEALAAELTRLLDEAIRDEQSNEEILTILQRIKDEIVWGHAFSQSESGTALYLAVGICSAARGHGEDKRISALHKVIAEAHYTQSRDDDIRQTEALWWNIDPVPDDDERLTLEFRDVTADHKTWTVNEVWPPETVEGSQGEAFGRVAQRFRVQANRKHRHPYYPSLQFDAILKSGRVSFSALVERTVADVVSDLSEERIVPFVRNDEDNHAVYSSSPARHFDAWERTLPEWCKTPDHWVEPTPPPGFVEGDIDQLPLKEQYYIKVPTLLMGGTGRLIIPSAKQPNVISRSLFVPVRKLQNELITFYNLERDADLVPYSAHLVPGQITVDAARALLGRVVQSSTEPLPDWDAEPGVKRRKINKYATQTLGYAWGLQTEEGKAAWLFCMDFGSRGVFEYVLDLTGQNRTYGDWRSPIVTRTLCCAWLRVAVLPADVRVMKAGSNPGGGETSVDRRTEPPSTDGVLPYNEWRDRTDRWKRALNRKRNAPVVEVGPDGTFVGGDLELSKGDVDEFEAEVTGAKPGIWLMAIEPSPREELGEDEEIDEEAKTIRIRAPATDPEAAWEVVGSFSVDSGIICLFSKHALDAILATGTDRQAMLEAFIDDDEGDRVFVPSGVVVSGNDGGYDIKGRRDAEGSIVELRLRL
;
A
#
# COMPACT_ATOMS: atom_id res chain seq x y z
N MET A 1 25.56 12.05 -33.81
CA MET A 1 24.26 12.04 -33.11
C MET A 1 23.88 13.43 -32.62
N GLU A 2 24.62 14.03 -31.68
CA GLU A 2 24.35 15.39 -31.16
C GLU A 2 24.03 16.45 -32.23
N ALA A 3 24.89 16.59 -33.25
CA ALA A 3 24.69 17.58 -34.32
C ALA A 3 23.42 17.33 -35.16
N LEU A 4 23.11 16.06 -35.44
CA LEU A 4 21.90 15.68 -36.16
C LEU A 4 20.65 15.96 -35.32
N ALA A 5 20.70 15.68 -34.02
CA ALA A 5 19.60 15.94 -33.11
C ALA A 5 19.31 17.44 -32.99
N ALA A 6 20.35 18.27 -32.85
CA ALA A 6 20.22 19.71 -32.84
C ALA A 6 19.65 20.26 -34.16
N GLU A 7 20.08 19.71 -35.30
CA GLU A 7 19.54 20.06 -36.62
C GLU A 7 18.04 19.72 -36.72
N LEU A 8 17.65 18.49 -36.36
CA LEU A 8 16.25 18.04 -36.42
C LEU A 8 15.37 18.79 -35.43
N THR A 9 15.88 19.14 -34.25
CA THR A 9 15.19 19.99 -33.27
C THR A 9 14.89 21.35 -33.88
N ARG A 10 15.91 22.01 -34.44
CA ARG A 10 15.75 23.31 -35.10
C ARG A 10 14.75 23.25 -36.26
N LEU A 11 14.83 22.22 -37.10
CA LEU A 11 13.89 22.04 -38.21
C LEU A 11 12.44 21.88 -37.72
N LEU A 12 12.25 21.14 -36.63
CA LEU A 12 10.91 20.93 -36.05
C LEU A 12 10.37 22.22 -35.41
N ASP A 13 11.20 22.95 -34.67
CA ASP A 13 10.83 24.24 -34.08
C ASP A 13 10.50 25.30 -35.15
N GLU A 14 11.26 25.33 -36.23
CA GLU A 14 10.99 26.19 -37.39
C GLU A 14 9.67 25.81 -38.06
N ALA A 15 9.43 24.51 -38.29
CA ALA A 15 8.18 24.03 -38.89
C ALA A 15 6.96 24.39 -38.04
N ILE A 16 7.04 24.26 -36.71
CA ILE A 16 5.95 24.64 -35.78
C ILE A 16 5.74 26.15 -35.79
N ARG A 17 6.81 26.93 -35.63
CA ARG A 17 6.72 28.40 -35.51
C ARG A 17 6.19 29.04 -36.79
N ASP A 18 6.57 28.50 -37.94
CA ASP A 18 6.22 29.04 -39.24
C ASP A 18 4.90 28.43 -39.78
N GLU A 19 4.18 27.66 -38.95
CA GLU A 19 2.90 26.98 -39.27
C GLU A 19 2.97 26.14 -40.55
N GLN A 20 4.06 25.38 -40.72
CA GLN A 20 4.26 24.52 -41.88
C GLN A 20 3.21 23.41 -41.99
N SER A 21 3.09 22.83 -43.18
CA SER A 21 2.09 21.81 -43.45
C SER A 21 2.35 20.52 -42.66
N ASN A 22 1.29 19.75 -42.39
CA ASN A 22 1.42 18.44 -41.74
C ASN A 22 2.38 17.50 -42.49
N GLU A 23 2.48 17.60 -43.82
CA GLU A 23 3.38 16.75 -44.61
C GLU A 23 4.87 17.07 -44.37
N GLU A 24 5.21 18.35 -44.16
CA GLU A 24 6.58 18.77 -43.83
C GLU A 24 6.97 18.28 -42.42
N ILE A 25 6.07 18.42 -41.45
CA ILE A 25 6.25 17.88 -40.11
C ILE A 25 6.39 16.36 -40.13
N LEU A 26 5.52 15.65 -40.87
CA LEU A 26 5.61 14.19 -41.01
C LEU A 26 6.96 13.76 -41.58
N THR A 27 7.51 14.51 -42.54
CA THR A 27 8.84 14.24 -43.11
C THR A 27 9.93 14.36 -42.04
N ILE A 28 9.90 15.41 -41.22
CA ILE A 28 10.87 15.59 -40.13
C ILE A 28 10.73 14.49 -39.07
N LEU A 29 9.51 14.17 -38.64
CA LEU A 29 9.25 13.09 -37.67
C LEU A 29 9.68 11.73 -38.21
N GLN A 30 9.49 11.46 -39.51
CA GLN A 30 9.95 10.23 -40.13
C GLN A 30 11.49 10.13 -40.14
N ARG A 31 12.19 11.25 -40.40
CA ARG A 31 13.65 11.31 -40.25
C ARG A 31 14.10 11.05 -38.82
N ILE A 32 13.42 11.62 -37.82
CA ILE A 32 13.72 11.36 -36.40
C ILE A 32 13.57 9.86 -36.11
N LYS A 33 12.48 9.24 -36.55
CA LYS A 33 12.23 7.81 -36.37
C LYS A 33 13.33 6.94 -37.01
N ASP A 34 13.79 7.28 -38.21
CA ASP A 34 14.68 6.43 -38.99
C ASP A 34 16.17 6.66 -38.70
N GLU A 35 16.56 7.89 -38.35
CA GLU A 35 17.97 8.30 -38.20
C GLU A 35 18.42 8.39 -36.73
N ILE A 36 17.51 8.50 -35.76
CA ILE A 36 17.87 8.63 -34.34
C ILE A 36 17.84 7.29 -33.61
N VAL A 37 18.96 6.99 -32.96
CA VAL A 37 19.09 5.90 -31.98
C VAL A 37 19.17 6.51 -30.58
N TRP A 38 18.19 6.21 -29.75
CA TRP A 38 18.05 6.76 -28.40
C TRP A 38 18.86 5.95 -27.39
N GLY A 39 20.19 6.03 -27.44
CA GLY A 39 21.04 5.50 -26.36
C GLY A 39 20.83 6.28 -25.06
N HIS A 40 21.14 5.67 -23.91
CA HIS A 40 20.95 6.28 -22.59
C HIS A 40 21.71 7.60 -22.46
N ALA A 41 23.01 7.58 -22.76
CA ALA A 41 23.87 8.77 -22.68
C ALA A 41 23.41 9.91 -23.60
N PHE A 42 22.92 9.58 -24.81
CA PHE A 42 22.37 10.57 -25.73
C PHE A 42 21.01 11.10 -25.26
N SER A 43 20.15 10.25 -24.72
CA SER A 43 18.84 10.68 -24.19
C SER A 43 18.96 11.61 -22.98
N GLN A 44 20.05 11.50 -22.20
CA GLN A 44 20.39 12.39 -21.08
C GLN A 44 21.16 13.64 -21.51
N SER A 45 21.56 13.76 -22.79
CA SER A 45 22.26 14.94 -23.28
C SER A 45 21.30 16.11 -23.55
N GLU A 46 21.85 17.32 -23.66
CA GLU A 46 21.07 18.52 -23.96
C GLU A 46 20.33 18.39 -25.30
N SER A 47 21.02 17.93 -26.36
CA SER A 47 20.38 17.80 -27.69
C SER A 47 19.36 16.67 -27.73
N GLY A 48 19.60 15.55 -27.04
CA GLY A 48 18.61 14.46 -26.97
C GLY A 48 17.34 14.89 -26.24
N THR A 49 17.50 15.56 -25.09
CA THR A 49 16.37 16.11 -24.32
C THR A 49 15.61 17.15 -25.13
N ALA A 50 16.31 18.08 -25.78
CA ALA A 50 15.70 19.11 -26.61
C ALA A 50 14.91 18.52 -27.78
N LEU A 51 15.48 17.53 -28.48
CA LEU A 51 14.80 16.86 -29.59
C LEU A 51 13.53 16.14 -29.13
N TYR A 52 13.59 15.40 -28.02
CA TYR A 52 12.43 14.69 -27.50
C TYR A 52 11.31 15.66 -27.08
N LEU A 53 11.67 16.77 -26.43
CA LEU A 53 10.73 17.83 -26.08
C LEU A 53 10.10 18.46 -27.32
N ALA A 54 10.88 18.77 -28.36
CA ALA A 54 10.37 19.34 -29.61
C ALA A 54 9.37 18.39 -30.29
N VAL A 55 9.63 17.08 -30.30
CA VAL A 55 8.68 16.06 -30.80
C VAL A 55 7.37 16.10 -30.01
N GLY A 56 7.45 16.18 -28.68
CA GLY A 56 6.28 16.29 -27.80
C GLY A 56 5.45 17.56 -28.09
N ILE A 57 6.11 18.72 -28.14
CA ILE A 57 5.48 20.02 -28.44
C ILE A 57 4.82 19.99 -29.82
N CYS A 58 5.50 19.45 -30.83
CA CYS A 58 4.95 19.30 -32.18
C CYS A 58 3.62 18.54 -32.17
N SER A 59 3.58 17.40 -31.46
CA SER A 59 2.36 16.58 -31.39
C SER A 59 1.21 17.24 -30.63
N ALA A 60 1.49 18.24 -29.80
CA ALA A 60 0.50 18.98 -29.01
C ALA A 60 0.10 20.33 -29.65
N ALA A 61 0.83 20.80 -30.66
CA ALA A 61 0.58 22.07 -31.31
C ALA A 61 -0.77 22.11 -32.04
N ARG A 62 -1.43 23.27 -31.99
CA ARG A 62 -2.76 23.49 -32.56
C ARG A 62 -2.70 23.34 -34.08
N GLY A 63 -3.57 22.49 -34.65
CA GLY A 63 -3.57 22.15 -36.08
C GLY A 63 -2.85 20.83 -36.43
N HIS A 64 -1.83 20.46 -35.66
CA HIS A 64 -1.07 19.21 -35.87
C HIS A 64 -1.53 18.07 -34.95
N GLY A 65 -1.96 18.39 -33.72
CA GLY A 65 -2.38 17.39 -32.73
C GLY A 65 -3.65 16.61 -33.09
N GLU A 66 -4.43 17.08 -34.07
CA GLU A 66 -5.59 16.36 -34.60
C GLU A 66 -5.22 15.37 -35.74
N ASP A 67 -4.01 15.47 -36.31
CA ASP A 67 -3.55 14.56 -37.35
C ASP A 67 -3.11 13.22 -36.76
N LYS A 68 -3.89 12.18 -37.07
CA LYS A 68 -3.64 10.81 -36.58
C LYS A 68 -2.27 10.26 -37.00
N ARG A 69 -1.70 10.70 -38.11
CA ARG A 69 -0.39 10.23 -38.60
C ARG A 69 0.74 10.83 -37.77
N ILE A 70 0.65 12.12 -37.45
CA ILE A 70 1.59 12.80 -36.55
C ILE A 70 1.54 12.14 -35.17
N SER A 71 0.33 11.91 -34.64
CA SER A 71 0.15 11.22 -33.36
C SER A 71 0.73 9.79 -33.39
N ALA A 72 0.50 9.03 -34.46
CA ALA A 72 1.06 7.69 -34.62
C ALA A 72 2.60 7.69 -34.65
N LEU A 73 3.22 8.59 -35.42
CA LEU A 73 4.68 8.72 -35.46
C LEU A 73 5.25 9.16 -34.11
N HIS A 74 4.62 10.12 -33.44
CA HIS A 74 5.01 10.53 -32.09
C HIS A 74 5.02 9.33 -31.14
N LYS A 75 3.97 8.50 -31.13
CA LYS A 75 3.92 7.30 -30.28
C LYS A 75 5.07 6.34 -30.56
N VAL A 76 5.39 6.09 -31.84
CA VAL A 76 6.52 5.22 -32.23
C VAL A 76 7.86 5.81 -31.76
N ILE A 77 8.06 7.12 -31.93
CA ILE A 77 9.28 7.80 -31.48
C ILE A 77 9.39 7.76 -29.95
N ALA A 78 8.29 7.99 -29.23
CA ALA A 78 8.24 7.96 -27.77
C ALA A 78 8.52 6.55 -27.22
N GLU A 79 7.94 5.52 -27.84
CA GLU A 79 8.20 4.12 -27.50
C GLU A 79 9.67 3.74 -27.77
N ALA A 80 10.23 4.17 -28.90
CA ALA A 80 11.63 3.96 -29.24
C ALA A 80 12.57 4.69 -28.25
N HIS A 81 12.28 5.95 -27.92
CA HIS A 81 13.02 6.72 -26.92
C HIS A 81 13.05 5.98 -25.58
N TYR A 82 11.90 5.57 -25.07
CA TYR A 82 11.81 4.87 -23.80
C TYR A 82 12.55 3.51 -23.85
N THR A 83 12.23 2.68 -24.84
CA THR A 83 12.73 1.30 -24.92
C THR A 83 14.23 1.25 -25.19
N GLN A 84 14.73 1.99 -26.19
CA GLN A 84 16.16 1.96 -26.54
C GLN A 84 17.01 2.58 -25.43
N SER A 85 16.55 3.67 -24.80
CA SER A 85 17.29 4.33 -23.71
C SER A 85 17.36 3.43 -22.48
N ARG A 86 16.24 2.79 -22.13
CA ARG A 86 16.16 1.79 -21.06
C ARG A 86 17.09 0.60 -21.33
N ASP A 87 17.00 0.00 -22.51
CA ASP A 87 17.76 -1.20 -22.84
C ASP A 87 19.27 -0.91 -22.92
N ASP A 88 19.66 0.27 -23.40
CA ASP A 88 21.04 0.74 -23.40
C ASP A 88 21.57 0.99 -21.98
N ASP A 89 20.78 1.62 -21.11
CA ASP A 89 21.12 1.84 -19.68
C ASP A 89 21.35 0.51 -18.95
N ILE A 90 20.43 -0.44 -19.12
CA ILE A 90 20.54 -1.79 -18.54
C ILE A 90 21.82 -2.46 -19.04
N ARG A 91 22.06 -2.47 -20.36
CA ARG A 91 23.23 -3.10 -20.97
C ARG A 91 24.54 -2.50 -20.44
N GLN A 92 24.63 -1.18 -20.33
CA GLN A 92 25.82 -0.50 -19.80
C GLN A 92 26.02 -0.83 -18.32
N THR A 93 24.95 -0.80 -17.54
CA THR A 93 24.99 -1.12 -16.11
C THR A 93 25.39 -2.57 -15.86
N GLU A 94 24.79 -3.52 -16.57
CA GLU A 94 25.13 -4.94 -16.46
C GLU A 94 26.56 -5.24 -16.92
N ALA A 95 27.05 -4.56 -17.96
CA ALA A 95 28.43 -4.67 -18.39
C ALA A 95 29.40 -4.22 -17.28
N LEU A 96 29.10 -3.11 -16.59
CA LEU A 96 29.90 -2.65 -15.45
C LEU A 96 29.85 -3.63 -14.27
N TRP A 97 28.69 -4.23 -14.00
CA TRP A 97 28.49 -5.06 -12.82
C TRP A 97 28.98 -6.49 -12.99
N TRP A 98 28.83 -7.05 -14.19
CA TRP A 98 28.91 -8.50 -14.42
C TRP A 98 29.94 -8.92 -15.46
N ASN A 99 30.53 -7.98 -16.23
CA ASN A 99 31.56 -8.33 -17.19
C ASN A 99 32.84 -8.79 -16.48
N ILE A 100 33.44 -9.85 -17.03
CA ILE A 100 34.71 -10.43 -16.57
C ILE A 100 35.62 -10.53 -17.79
N ASP A 101 36.76 -9.87 -17.74
CA ASP A 101 37.83 -10.07 -18.71
C ASP A 101 38.59 -11.38 -18.41
N PRO A 102 39.10 -12.10 -19.43
CA PRO A 102 39.97 -13.26 -19.21
C PRO A 102 41.32 -12.86 -18.59
N VAL A 103 42.00 -13.82 -17.97
CA VAL A 103 43.38 -13.64 -17.50
C VAL A 103 44.30 -13.60 -18.73
N PRO A 104 45.23 -12.63 -18.85
CA PRO A 104 46.19 -12.58 -19.95
C PRO A 104 47.04 -13.86 -20.04
N ASP A 105 47.26 -14.37 -21.25
CA ASP A 105 48.02 -15.61 -21.48
C ASP A 105 49.54 -15.42 -21.45
N ASP A 106 50.02 -14.19 -21.59
CA ASP A 106 51.46 -13.88 -21.77
C ASP A 106 52.25 -13.75 -20.46
N ASP A 107 51.59 -13.83 -19.29
CA ASP A 107 52.18 -13.61 -17.97
C ASP A 107 52.09 -14.85 -17.05
N GLU A 108 52.96 -14.90 -16.03
CA GLU A 108 52.87 -15.90 -14.96
C GLU A 108 51.54 -15.78 -14.22
N ARG A 109 50.74 -16.84 -14.27
CA ARG A 109 49.45 -16.93 -13.55
C ARG A 109 49.69 -17.07 -12.05
N LEU A 110 48.91 -16.33 -11.28
CA LEU A 110 48.87 -16.40 -9.83
C LEU A 110 47.44 -16.46 -9.33
N THR A 111 47.26 -16.92 -8.10
CA THR A 111 45.97 -16.95 -7.42
C THR A 111 46.02 -15.99 -6.24
N LEU A 112 45.04 -15.08 -6.16
CA LEU A 112 44.82 -14.22 -5.01
C LEU A 112 43.64 -14.75 -4.18
N GLU A 113 43.81 -14.81 -2.87
CA GLU A 113 42.74 -15.07 -1.91
C GLU A 113 42.22 -13.74 -1.36
N PHE A 114 40.94 -13.44 -1.58
CA PHE A 114 40.26 -12.29 -1.00
C PHE A 114 39.60 -12.71 0.31
N ARG A 115 40.00 -12.08 1.41
CA ARG A 115 39.54 -12.42 2.77
C ARG A 115 38.71 -11.28 3.37
N ASP A 116 37.46 -11.56 3.73
CA ASP A 116 36.57 -10.57 4.34
C ASP A 116 37.03 -10.26 5.77
N VAL A 117 37.44 -9.01 6.02
CA VAL A 117 37.80 -8.48 7.34
C VAL A 117 36.85 -7.36 7.76
N THR A 118 35.66 -7.27 7.14
CA THR A 118 34.71 -6.17 7.37
C THR A 118 34.36 -6.01 8.86
N ALA A 119 34.16 -7.10 9.59
CA ALA A 119 33.81 -7.07 11.00
C ALA A 119 34.86 -6.38 11.88
N ASP A 120 36.15 -6.49 11.53
CA ASP A 120 37.27 -5.89 12.28
C ASP A 120 37.42 -4.38 12.02
N HIS A 121 36.80 -3.88 10.95
CA HIS A 121 36.97 -2.52 10.46
C HIS A 121 35.71 -1.64 10.50
N LYS A 122 34.55 -2.20 10.91
CA LYS A 122 33.32 -1.44 11.14
C LYS A 122 33.12 -1.15 12.62
N THR A 123 32.49 -0.02 12.92
CA THR A 123 32.19 0.40 14.31
C THR A 123 30.91 -0.23 14.87
N TRP A 124 30.20 -1.00 14.05
CA TRP A 124 28.96 -1.71 14.36
C TRP A 124 29.12 -3.21 14.12
N THR A 125 28.24 -4.01 14.71
CA THR A 125 28.26 -5.47 14.55
C THR A 125 27.93 -5.87 13.11
N VAL A 126 28.83 -6.65 12.51
CA VAL A 126 28.65 -7.24 11.18
C VAL A 126 28.36 -8.73 11.34
N ASN A 127 27.09 -9.12 11.20
CA ASN A 127 26.66 -10.52 11.37
C ASN A 127 26.97 -11.41 10.17
N GLU A 128 27.18 -10.81 9.01
CA GLU A 128 27.46 -11.52 7.77
C GLU A 128 28.96 -11.58 7.55
N VAL A 129 29.53 -12.78 7.37
CA VAL A 129 30.95 -12.96 7.04
C VAL A 129 31.04 -13.75 5.74
N TRP A 130 31.73 -13.20 4.74
CA TRP A 130 31.94 -13.90 3.48
C TRP A 130 33.15 -14.85 3.59
N PRO A 131 32.99 -16.13 3.20
CA PRO A 131 34.13 -17.03 3.08
C PRO A 131 35.20 -16.47 2.13
N PRO A 132 36.48 -16.85 2.29
CA PRO A 132 37.51 -16.43 1.36
C PRO A 132 37.20 -16.85 -0.08
N GLU A 133 37.47 -15.93 -1.01
CA GLU A 133 37.25 -16.14 -2.45
C GLU A 133 38.58 -16.12 -3.19
N THR A 134 38.88 -17.18 -3.95
CA THR A 134 40.11 -17.28 -4.72
C THR A 134 39.87 -16.94 -6.18
N VAL A 135 40.67 -16.03 -6.73
CA VAL A 135 40.59 -15.61 -8.12
C VAL A 135 41.94 -15.71 -8.80
N GLU A 136 41.91 -16.15 -10.06
CA GLU A 136 43.09 -16.17 -10.90
C GLU A 136 43.40 -14.78 -11.46
N GLY A 137 44.69 -14.53 -11.60
CA GLY A 137 45.24 -13.35 -12.23
C GLY A 137 46.66 -13.52 -12.73
N SER A 138 47.28 -12.42 -13.14
CA SER A 138 48.69 -12.35 -13.55
C SER A 138 49.40 -11.20 -12.82
N GLN A 139 50.74 -11.20 -12.79
CA GLN A 139 51.47 -10.12 -12.12
C GLN A 139 51.34 -8.76 -12.84
N GLY A 140 51.35 -8.79 -14.18
CA GLY A 140 51.36 -7.59 -15.02
C GLY A 140 49.99 -6.99 -15.30
N GLU A 141 48.90 -7.71 -15.03
CA GLU A 141 47.56 -7.17 -15.28
C GLU A 141 47.15 -6.10 -14.26
N ALA A 142 46.23 -5.23 -14.68
CA ALA A 142 45.63 -4.23 -13.82
C ALA A 142 44.77 -4.88 -12.72
N PHE A 143 44.98 -4.48 -11.46
CA PHE A 143 44.25 -4.99 -10.30
C PHE A 143 42.74 -4.81 -10.45
N GLY A 144 42.29 -3.75 -11.13
CA GLY A 144 40.88 -3.55 -11.45
C GLY A 144 40.21 -4.76 -12.12
N ARG A 145 40.93 -5.49 -12.98
CA ARG A 145 40.40 -6.70 -13.64
C ARG A 145 40.25 -7.87 -12.68
N VAL A 146 41.25 -8.10 -11.81
CA VAL A 146 41.17 -9.14 -10.76
C VAL A 146 40.08 -8.82 -9.75
N ALA A 147 40.02 -7.57 -9.31
CA ALA A 147 38.98 -7.08 -8.41
C ALA A 147 37.59 -7.26 -9.01
N GLN A 148 37.41 -7.02 -10.32
CA GLN A 148 36.15 -7.27 -11.01
C GLN A 148 35.79 -8.76 -11.03
N ARG A 149 36.76 -9.65 -11.30
CA ARG A 149 36.54 -11.11 -11.20
C ARG A 149 36.10 -11.52 -9.81
N PHE A 150 36.78 -11.03 -8.77
CA PHE A 150 36.38 -11.24 -7.37
C PHE A 150 34.96 -10.75 -7.11
N ARG A 151 34.65 -9.50 -7.48
CA ARG A 151 33.33 -8.89 -7.27
C ARG A 151 32.22 -9.72 -7.87
N VAL A 152 32.38 -10.15 -9.12
CA VAL A 152 31.36 -10.97 -9.80
C VAL A 152 31.19 -12.33 -9.12
N GLN A 153 32.29 -13.01 -8.78
CA GLN A 153 32.22 -14.29 -8.09
C GLN A 153 31.57 -14.19 -6.71
N ALA A 154 31.98 -13.21 -5.90
CA ALA A 154 31.44 -12.98 -4.56
C ALA A 154 29.95 -12.57 -4.62
N ASN A 155 29.58 -11.63 -5.50
CA ASN A 155 28.19 -11.19 -5.63
C ASN A 155 27.26 -12.31 -6.09
N ARG A 156 27.68 -13.19 -7.00
CA ARG A 156 26.87 -14.37 -7.40
C ARG A 156 26.51 -15.28 -6.22
N LYS A 157 27.34 -15.29 -5.17
CA LYS A 157 27.13 -16.09 -3.96
C LYS A 157 26.37 -15.36 -2.86
N HIS A 158 26.56 -14.04 -2.76
CA HIS A 158 26.19 -13.30 -1.55
C HIS A 158 25.24 -12.11 -1.77
N ARG A 159 24.95 -11.73 -3.01
CA ARG A 159 24.10 -10.57 -3.31
C ARG A 159 23.08 -10.88 -4.40
N HIS A 160 22.01 -10.09 -4.40
CA HIS A 160 21.01 -10.17 -5.44
C HIS A 160 21.55 -9.56 -6.75
N PRO A 161 21.26 -10.14 -7.94
CA PRO A 161 21.76 -9.64 -9.23
C PRO A 161 21.37 -8.18 -9.54
N TYR A 162 20.30 -7.67 -8.94
CA TYR A 162 19.89 -6.27 -9.11
C TYR A 162 20.54 -5.29 -8.13
N TYR A 163 21.20 -5.80 -7.10
CA TYR A 163 21.74 -5.01 -6.00
C TYR A 163 23.10 -5.57 -5.54
N PRO A 164 24.10 -5.65 -6.43
CA PRO A 164 25.42 -6.15 -6.08
C PRO A 164 26.16 -5.17 -5.14
N SER A 165 27.08 -5.70 -4.35
CA SER A 165 28.08 -4.92 -3.65
C SER A 165 29.17 -4.51 -4.64
N LEU A 166 29.43 -3.23 -4.82
CA LEU A 166 30.48 -2.73 -5.73
C LEU A 166 31.59 -1.97 -5.00
N GLN A 167 31.32 -1.44 -3.81
CA GLN A 167 32.27 -0.68 -3.01
C GLN A 167 33.03 -1.59 -2.05
N PHE A 168 34.34 -1.69 -2.26
CA PHE A 168 35.26 -2.48 -1.44
C PHE A 168 36.57 -1.72 -1.27
N ASP A 169 37.17 -1.89 -0.11
CA ASP A 169 38.53 -1.41 0.17
C ASP A 169 39.46 -2.57 0.45
N ALA A 170 40.69 -2.49 -0.03
CA ALA A 170 41.78 -3.38 0.35
C ALA A 170 42.47 -2.86 1.62
N ILE A 171 42.92 -3.77 2.47
CA ILE A 171 43.81 -3.45 3.60
C ILE A 171 45.25 -3.72 3.16
N LEU A 172 45.98 -2.64 2.92
CA LEU A 172 47.38 -2.65 2.54
C LEU A 172 48.26 -2.26 3.74
N LYS A 173 49.58 -2.48 3.64
CA LYS A 173 50.57 -1.98 4.62
C LYS A 173 50.49 -0.47 4.84
N SER A 174 50.10 0.27 3.80
CA SER A 174 49.91 1.74 3.83
C SER A 174 48.58 2.17 4.45
N GLY A 175 47.69 1.22 4.74
CA GLY A 175 46.36 1.47 5.28
C GLY A 175 45.25 0.99 4.36
N ARG A 176 44.05 1.52 4.60
CA ARG A 176 42.83 1.15 3.88
C ARG A 176 42.71 1.97 2.59
N VAL A 177 42.57 1.29 1.45
CA VAL A 177 42.53 1.92 0.12
C VAL A 177 41.39 1.34 -0.72
N SER A 178 40.59 2.18 -1.36
CA SER A 178 39.47 1.72 -2.19
C SER A 178 39.93 0.97 -3.44
N PHE A 179 39.16 -0.03 -3.86
CA PHE A 179 39.45 -0.75 -5.11
C PHE A 179 39.45 0.19 -6.33
N SER A 180 38.64 1.26 -6.30
CA SER A 180 38.63 2.28 -7.35
C SER A 180 39.96 3.03 -7.47
N ALA A 181 40.66 3.26 -6.35
CA ALA A 181 41.98 3.89 -6.36
C ALA A 181 43.11 2.93 -6.78
N LEU A 182 42.82 1.63 -6.81
CA LEU A 182 43.78 0.57 -7.21
C LEU A 182 43.58 0.12 -8.66
N VAL A 183 42.59 0.64 -9.39
CA VAL A 183 42.14 0.08 -10.68
C VAL A 183 43.25 -0.05 -11.73
N GLU A 184 44.13 0.96 -11.84
CA GLU A 184 45.25 1.01 -12.79
C GLU A 184 46.56 0.41 -12.25
N ARG A 185 46.64 0.09 -10.96
CA ARG A 185 47.86 -0.51 -10.38
C ARG A 185 48.00 -1.94 -10.87
N THR A 186 49.23 -2.40 -11.07
CA THR A 186 49.44 -3.81 -11.39
C THR A 186 49.16 -4.70 -10.18
N VAL A 187 48.80 -5.95 -10.41
CA VAL A 187 48.66 -6.94 -9.33
C VAL A 187 49.96 -7.09 -8.56
N ALA A 188 51.12 -7.09 -9.23
CA ALA A 188 52.42 -7.13 -8.56
C ALA A 188 52.62 -5.98 -7.56
N ASP A 189 52.25 -4.76 -7.95
CA ASP A 189 52.34 -3.59 -7.07
C ASP A 189 51.46 -3.78 -5.84
N VAL A 190 50.21 -4.23 -6.03
CA VAL A 190 49.28 -4.44 -4.91
C VAL A 190 49.78 -5.56 -4.00
N VAL A 191 50.24 -6.69 -4.55
CA VAL A 191 50.76 -7.83 -3.78
C VAL A 191 51.98 -7.43 -2.93
N SER A 192 52.86 -6.59 -3.47
CA SER A 192 54.02 -6.08 -2.71
C SER A 192 53.61 -5.27 -1.46
N ASP A 193 52.44 -4.63 -1.51
CA ASP A 193 51.88 -3.83 -0.43
C ASP A 193 51.05 -4.65 0.58
N LEU A 194 50.81 -5.95 0.34
CA LEU A 194 50.04 -6.82 1.26
C LEU A 194 50.90 -7.29 2.44
N SER A 195 50.27 -7.44 3.61
CA SER A 195 50.92 -7.99 4.81
C SER A 195 51.19 -9.49 4.71
N GLU A 196 50.32 -10.23 4.04
CA GLU A 196 50.44 -11.66 3.77
C GLU A 196 50.57 -11.87 2.26
N GLU A 197 51.41 -12.82 1.85
CA GLU A 197 51.61 -13.10 0.42
C GLU A 197 50.30 -13.58 -0.22
N ARG A 198 49.89 -12.93 -1.32
CA ARG A 198 48.72 -13.28 -2.16
C ARG A 198 47.36 -13.28 -1.45
N ILE A 199 47.28 -12.77 -0.23
CA ILE A 199 46.02 -12.61 0.50
C ILE A 199 45.66 -11.14 0.53
N VAL A 200 44.52 -10.78 -0.09
CA VAL A 200 43.97 -9.43 -0.14
C VAL A 200 42.87 -9.33 0.93
N PRO A 201 43.14 -8.81 2.13
CA PRO A 201 42.08 -8.55 3.09
C PRO A 201 41.24 -7.39 2.58
N PHE A 202 39.91 -7.53 2.62
CA PHE A 202 39.00 -6.50 2.14
C PHE A 202 37.92 -6.12 3.15
N VAL A 203 37.44 -4.88 3.03
CA VAL A 203 36.30 -4.34 3.77
C VAL A 203 35.20 -4.01 2.77
N ARG A 204 33.98 -4.50 3.03
CA ARG A 204 32.78 -4.16 2.28
C ARG A 204 32.25 -2.80 2.71
N ASN A 205 31.89 -1.96 1.76
CA ASN A 205 31.24 -0.67 1.98
C ASN A 205 29.82 -0.68 1.44
N ASP A 206 29.03 -1.62 1.95
CA ASP A 206 27.67 -1.82 1.47
C ASP A 206 26.79 -0.59 1.69
N GLU A 207 27.09 0.20 2.72
CA GLU A 207 26.43 1.47 3.03
C GLU A 207 26.62 2.53 1.93
N ASP A 208 27.68 2.44 1.14
CA ASP A 208 27.99 3.40 0.09
C ASP A 208 27.37 3.02 -1.27
N ASN A 209 26.63 1.90 -1.33
CA ASN A 209 25.98 1.43 -2.57
C ASN A 209 24.68 2.17 -2.92
N HIS A 210 24.29 3.23 -2.20
CA HIS A 210 23.07 3.99 -2.52
C HIS A 210 22.99 4.44 -3.98
N ALA A 211 24.11 4.93 -4.54
CA ALA A 211 24.18 5.31 -5.95
C ALA A 211 23.98 4.10 -6.89
N VAL A 212 24.50 2.93 -6.52
CA VAL A 212 24.34 1.67 -7.27
C VAL A 212 22.88 1.23 -7.30
N TYR A 213 22.15 1.42 -6.20
CA TYR A 213 20.73 1.08 -6.14
C TYR A 213 19.88 1.98 -7.04
N SER A 214 20.25 3.26 -7.16
CA SER A 214 19.57 4.20 -8.05
C SER A 214 19.75 3.88 -9.54
N SER A 215 20.85 3.20 -9.91
CA SER A 215 21.12 2.74 -11.27
C SER A 215 20.69 1.29 -11.53
N SER A 216 20.00 0.65 -10.58
CA SER A 216 19.61 -0.75 -10.72
C SER A 216 18.68 -1.01 -11.90
N PRO A 217 18.94 -2.04 -12.75
CA PRO A 217 18.01 -2.46 -13.80
C PRO A 217 16.60 -2.76 -13.28
N ALA A 218 16.47 -3.16 -12.01
CA ALA A 218 15.17 -3.44 -11.38
C ALA A 218 14.22 -2.23 -11.34
N ARG A 219 14.72 -1.00 -11.48
CA ARG A 219 13.90 0.22 -11.50
C ARG A 219 13.02 0.34 -12.75
N HIS A 220 13.39 -0.36 -13.81
CA HIS A 220 12.76 -0.27 -15.12
C HIS A 220 11.62 -1.29 -15.32
N PHE A 221 11.46 -2.22 -14.38
CA PHE A 221 10.53 -3.34 -14.48
C PHE A 221 9.76 -3.51 -13.18
N ASP A 222 8.45 -3.72 -13.31
CA ASP A 222 7.65 -4.22 -12.19
C ASP A 222 8.07 -5.66 -11.87
N ALA A 223 7.82 -6.11 -10.63
CA ALA A 223 8.43 -7.34 -10.14
C ALA A 223 8.05 -8.60 -10.94
N TRP A 224 6.87 -8.63 -11.56
CA TRP A 224 6.40 -9.73 -12.41
C TRP A 224 6.98 -9.71 -13.84
N GLU A 225 7.68 -8.64 -14.24
CA GLU A 225 8.31 -8.49 -15.56
C GLU A 225 9.82 -8.80 -15.51
N ARG A 226 10.38 -8.90 -14.30
CA ARG A 226 11.81 -9.11 -14.06
C ARG A 226 12.26 -10.50 -14.48
N THR A 227 13.51 -10.59 -14.92
CA THR A 227 14.19 -11.85 -15.27
C THR A 227 15.45 -12.01 -14.44
N LEU A 228 15.73 -13.25 -14.02
CA LEU A 228 16.92 -13.56 -13.22
C LEU A 228 17.94 -14.33 -14.07
N PRO A 229 19.24 -14.11 -13.84
CA PRO A 229 20.27 -14.92 -14.47
C PRO A 229 20.20 -16.38 -14.00
N GLU A 230 20.71 -17.31 -14.80
CA GLU A 230 20.58 -18.76 -14.55
C GLU A 230 21.14 -19.25 -13.20
N TRP A 231 22.08 -18.50 -12.62
CA TRP A 231 22.67 -18.80 -11.31
C TRP A 231 21.81 -18.33 -10.13
N CYS A 232 20.85 -17.41 -10.34
CA CYS A 232 19.97 -16.89 -9.31
C CYS A 232 18.61 -17.61 -9.37
N LYS A 233 18.57 -18.83 -8.84
CA LYS A 233 17.37 -19.68 -8.84
C LYS A 233 16.80 -19.83 -7.44
N THR A 234 15.47 -19.94 -7.36
CA THR A 234 14.79 -20.14 -6.08
C THR A 234 15.17 -21.51 -5.49
N PRO A 235 15.73 -21.56 -4.28
CA PRO A 235 16.10 -22.81 -3.65
C PRO A 235 14.91 -23.72 -3.34
N ASP A 236 15.12 -25.03 -3.40
CA ASP A 236 14.06 -26.02 -3.13
C ASP A 236 13.60 -26.05 -1.67
N HIS A 237 14.43 -25.58 -0.74
CA HIS A 237 14.08 -25.52 0.68
C HIS A 237 13.18 -24.32 1.02
N TRP A 238 12.91 -23.41 0.07
CA TRP A 238 11.93 -22.34 0.26
C TRP A 238 10.52 -22.91 0.16
N VAL A 239 9.65 -22.45 1.05
CA VAL A 239 8.33 -23.02 1.27
C VAL A 239 7.32 -22.39 0.33
N GLU A 240 6.48 -23.20 -0.31
CA GLU A 240 5.36 -22.68 -1.10
C GLU A 240 4.31 -22.06 -0.16
N PRO A 241 4.02 -20.76 -0.26
CA PRO A 241 3.03 -20.11 0.58
C PRO A 241 1.61 -20.59 0.25
N THR A 242 0.71 -20.47 1.22
CA THR A 242 -0.72 -20.70 0.98
C THR A 242 -1.30 -19.54 0.16
N PRO A 243 -1.91 -19.79 -1.02
CA PRO A 243 -2.51 -18.73 -1.83
C PRO A 243 -3.64 -17.97 -1.13
N PRO A 244 -3.77 -16.65 -1.31
CA PRO A 244 -4.89 -15.89 -0.77
C PRO A 244 -6.22 -16.38 -1.40
N PRO A 245 -7.35 -16.30 -0.69
CA PRO A 245 -8.64 -16.78 -1.20
C PRO A 245 -9.02 -16.23 -2.57
N GLY A 246 -8.69 -14.97 -2.85
CA GLY A 246 -8.95 -14.29 -4.12
C GLY A 246 -7.96 -14.63 -5.25
N PHE A 247 -6.95 -15.48 -5.01
CA PHE A 247 -6.03 -15.91 -6.06
C PHE A 247 -6.69 -16.98 -6.94
N VAL A 248 -6.75 -16.69 -8.23
CA VAL A 248 -7.20 -17.63 -9.26
C VAL A 248 -6.01 -17.93 -10.15
N GLU A 249 -5.66 -19.20 -10.26
CA GLU A 249 -4.64 -19.65 -11.20
C GLU A 249 -5.24 -19.63 -12.62
N GLY A 250 -4.70 -18.78 -13.49
CA GLY A 250 -5.27 -18.56 -14.82
C GLY A 250 -4.42 -17.66 -15.70
N ASP A 251 -4.86 -17.54 -16.96
CA ASP A 251 -4.23 -16.68 -17.95
C ASP A 251 -4.49 -15.21 -17.62
N ILE A 252 -3.41 -14.43 -17.49
CA ILE A 252 -3.45 -13.01 -17.14
C ILE A 252 -4.27 -12.22 -18.16
N ASP A 253 -4.32 -12.70 -19.40
CA ASP A 253 -5.05 -12.06 -20.50
C ASP A 253 -6.58 -12.12 -20.32
N GLN A 254 -7.08 -13.05 -19.52
CA GLN A 254 -8.52 -13.26 -19.28
C GLN A 254 -9.05 -12.51 -18.05
N LEU A 255 -8.21 -11.73 -17.37
CA LEU A 255 -8.57 -11.08 -16.12
C LEU A 255 -9.40 -9.80 -16.33
N PRO A 256 -10.38 -9.54 -15.45
CA PRO A 256 -11.29 -8.41 -15.60
C PRO A 256 -10.56 -7.05 -15.52
N LEU A 257 -10.96 -6.14 -16.40
CA LEU A 257 -10.43 -4.77 -16.42
C LEU A 257 -10.85 -4.01 -15.17
N LYS A 258 -9.95 -3.18 -14.64
CA LYS A 258 -10.11 -2.30 -13.47
C LYS A 258 -10.39 -3.00 -12.14
N GLU A 259 -10.48 -4.33 -12.11
CA GLU A 259 -10.61 -5.09 -10.88
C GLU A 259 -9.24 -5.45 -10.29
N GLN A 260 -9.20 -5.56 -8.96
CA GLN A 260 -8.02 -6.07 -8.25
C GLN A 260 -7.94 -7.58 -8.37
N TYR A 261 -6.76 -8.11 -8.68
CA TYR A 261 -6.45 -9.54 -8.63
C TYR A 261 -5.02 -9.75 -8.12
N TYR A 262 -4.59 -11.01 -8.00
CA TYR A 262 -3.26 -11.38 -7.54
C TYR A 262 -2.42 -11.97 -8.67
N ILE A 263 -1.16 -11.52 -8.80
CA ILE A 263 -0.13 -12.22 -9.58
C ILE A 263 0.79 -12.93 -8.61
N LYS A 264 1.09 -14.19 -8.90
CA LYS A 264 2.10 -14.97 -8.17
C LYS A 264 3.49 -14.64 -8.71
N VAL A 265 4.31 -14.02 -7.88
CA VAL A 265 5.66 -13.56 -8.22
C VAL A 265 6.68 -14.35 -7.40
N PRO A 266 7.71 -14.98 -7.99
CA PRO A 266 8.80 -15.57 -7.22
C PRO A 266 9.45 -14.55 -6.30
N THR A 267 9.70 -14.91 -5.04
CA THR A 267 10.23 -13.97 -4.03
C THR A 267 11.58 -13.37 -4.45
N LEU A 268 12.42 -14.12 -5.17
CA LEU A 268 13.68 -13.59 -5.71
C LEU A 268 13.49 -12.43 -6.70
N LEU A 269 12.34 -12.29 -7.38
CA LEU A 269 12.12 -11.12 -8.23
C LEU A 269 11.92 -9.83 -7.42
N MET A 270 11.67 -9.95 -6.13
CA MET A 270 11.49 -8.85 -5.17
C MET A 270 12.76 -8.73 -4.32
N GLY A 271 13.91 -8.47 -4.95
CA GLY A 271 15.24 -8.56 -4.34
C GLY A 271 15.53 -7.66 -3.13
N GLY A 272 14.55 -6.91 -2.61
CA GLY A 272 14.68 -6.06 -1.42
C GLY A 272 15.88 -5.12 -1.50
N THR A 273 16.70 -5.13 -0.45
CA THR A 273 17.99 -4.42 -0.39
C THR A 273 19.14 -5.16 -1.05
N GLY A 274 18.90 -6.37 -1.57
CA GLY A 274 19.90 -7.21 -2.22
C GLY A 274 20.70 -8.13 -1.31
N ARG A 275 20.39 -8.15 -0.01
CA ARG A 275 21.23 -8.80 1.00
C ARG A 275 20.61 -10.05 1.61
N LEU A 276 19.30 -10.04 1.87
CA LEU A 276 18.61 -11.14 2.54
C LEU A 276 17.87 -12.07 1.58
N ILE A 277 17.30 -11.51 0.51
CA ILE A 277 16.56 -12.26 -0.51
C ILE A 277 17.55 -12.70 -1.59
N ILE A 278 18.31 -13.76 -1.30
CA ILE A 278 19.32 -14.33 -2.20
C ILE A 278 19.23 -15.87 -2.21
N PRO A 279 19.68 -16.57 -3.28
CA PRO A 279 19.59 -18.04 -3.35
C PRO A 279 20.32 -18.77 -2.22
N SER A 280 21.38 -18.19 -1.67
CA SER A 280 22.17 -18.77 -0.59
C SER A 280 21.63 -18.44 0.81
N ALA A 281 20.51 -17.72 0.91
CA ALA A 281 19.94 -17.28 2.17
C ALA A 281 19.56 -18.47 3.05
N LYS A 282 20.08 -18.47 4.28
CA LYS A 282 19.74 -19.44 5.34
C LYS A 282 18.95 -18.82 6.48
N GLN A 283 18.86 -17.49 6.49
CA GLN A 283 18.12 -16.69 7.44
C GLN A 283 17.27 -15.66 6.67
N PRO A 284 15.98 -15.51 6.98
CA PRO A 284 15.21 -16.32 7.93
C PRO A 284 15.18 -17.82 7.57
N ASN A 285 14.96 -18.69 8.56
CA ASN A 285 15.01 -20.15 8.35
C ASN A 285 13.76 -20.71 7.64
N VAL A 286 12.71 -19.92 7.48
CA VAL A 286 11.57 -20.22 6.60
C VAL A 286 11.41 -19.04 5.63
N ILE A 287 11.58 -19.28 4.34
CA ILE A 287 11.46 -18.26 3.29
C ILE A 287 10.34 -18.68 2.34
N SER A 288 9.47 -17.74 2.00
CA SER A 288 8.41 -17.95 1.02
C SER A 288 9.01 -18.09 -0.38
N ARG A 289 8.58 -19.09 -1.14
CA ARG A 289 9.00 -19.31 -2.54
C ARG A 289 8.45 -18.24 -3.48
N SER A 290 7.25 -17.77 -3.21
CA SER A 290 6.54 -16.77 -4.00
C SER A 290 5.80 -15.76 -3.12
N LEU A 291 5.36 -14.67 -3.72
CA LEU A 291 4.51 -13.65 -3.13
C LEU A 291 3.29 -13.45 -4.03
N PHE A 292 2.13 -13.21 -3.44
CA PHE A 292 0.91 -12.88 -4.16
C PHE A 292 0.76 -11.35 -4.16
N VAL A 293 1.09 -10.75 -5.29
CA VAL A 293 1.14 -9.30 -5.46
C VAL A 293 -0.21 -8.81 -5.98
N PRO A 294 -0.91 -7.91 -5.26
CA PRO A 294 -2.16 -7.37 -5.73
C PRO A 294 -1.92 -6.34 -6.84
N VAL A 295 -2.59 -6.54 -7.96
CA VAL A 295 -2.48 -5.72 -9.16
C VAL A 295 -3.87 -5.42 -9.73
N ARG A 296 -3.92 -4.52 -10.71
CA ARG A 296 -5.09 -4.26 -11.55
C ARG A 296 -4.68 -4.09 -13.00
N LYS A 297 -5.58 -4.44 -13.91
CA LYS A 297 -5.42 -4.26 -15.36
C LYS A 297 -6.14 -3.00 -15.82
N LEU A 298 -5.44 -2.07 -16.44
CA LEU A 298 -6.01 -0.83 -16.97
C LEU A 298 -6.58 -1.04 -18.39
N GLN A 299 -7.35 -0.07 -18.91
CA GLN A 299 -8.02 -0.17 -20.22
C GLN A 299 -7.06 -0.34 -21.41
N ASN A 300 -5.80 0.03 -21.25
CA ASN A 300 -4.74 -0.15 -22.23
C ASN A 300 -3.99 -1.49 -22.04
N GLU A 301 -4.61 -2.46 -21.36
CA GLU A 301 -4.04 -3.76 -20.98
C GLU A 301 -2.80 -3.67 -20.05
N LEU A 302 -2.44 -2.47 -19.59
CA LEU A 302 -1.32 -2.27 -18.69
C LEU A 302 -1.65 -2.81 -17.29
N ILE A 303 -0.81 -3.68 -16.78
CA ILE A 303 -0.88 -4.17 -15.41
C ILE A 303 -0.15 -3.18 -14.52
N THR A 304 -0.76 -2.81 -13.41
CA THR A 304 -0.16 -1.93 -12.42
C THR A 304 -0.44 -2.43 -11.02
N PHE A 305 0.41 -2.07 -10.06
CA PHE A 305 0.16 -2.32 -8.65
C PHE A 305 -1.22 -1.79 -8.24
N TYR A 306 -1.96 -2.59 -7.48
CA TYR A 306 -3.19 -2.13 -6.88
C TYR A 306 -2.83 -1.29 -5.66
N ASN A 307 -3.03 0.02 -5.76
CA ASN A 307 -2.82 0.91 -4.62
C ASN A 307 -3.85 0.59 -3.53
N LEU A 308 -3.36 0.06 -2.42
CA LEU A 308 -4.16 -0.08 -1.21
C LEU A 308 -4.24 1.28 -0.54
N GLU A 309 -5.46 1.69 -0.18
CA GLU A 309 -5.68 2.84 0.67
C GLU A 309 -4.99 2.58 2.00
N ARG A 310 -4.01 3.43 2.34
CA ARG A 310 -3.24 3.28 3.58
C ARG A 310 -4.11 3.42 4.83
N ASP A 311 -5.26 4.07 4.68
CA ASP A 311 -6.19 4.41 5.76
C ASP A 311 -7.27 3.32 5.97
N ALA A 312 -7.37 2.37 5.03
CA ALA A 312 -8.32 1.28 5.11
C ALA A 312 -7.89 0.28 6.18
N ASP A 313 -8.80 -0.05 7.10
CA ASP A 313 -8.63 -1.21 7.95
C ASP A 313 -8.96 -2.46 7.13
N LEU A 314 -7.91 -3.14 6.66
CA LEU A 314 -8.06 -4.31 5.80
C LEU A 314 -8.17 -5.59 6.63
N VAL A 315 -8.15 -5.48 7.96
CA VAL A 315 -8.17 -6.64 8.84
C VAL A 315 -9.39 -6.57 9.76
N PRO A 316 -10.28 -7.58 9.72
CA PRO A 316 -11.35 -7.67 10.70
C PRO A 316 -10.76 -7.75 12.11
N TYR A 317 -11.30 -6.96 13.04
CA TYR A 317 -10.82 -6.89 14.42
C TYR A 317 -10.66 -8.26 15.10
N SER A 318 -11.59 -9.18 14.85
CA SER A 318 -11.58 -10.55 15.38
C SER A 318 -10.44 -11.43 14.86
N ALA A 319 -9.75 -11.00 13.80
CA ALA A 319 -8.67 -11.73 13.16
C ALA A 319 -7.26 -11.26 13.60
N HIS A 320 -7.16 -10.25 14.48
CA HIS A 320 -5.89 -9.71 14.95
C HIS A 320 -5.03 -10.76 15.66
N LEU A 321 -3.76 -10.88 15.28
CA LEU A 321 -2.78 -11.69 16.00
C LEU A 321 -1.89 -10.80 16.87
N VAL A 322 -1.81 -11.12 18.15
CA VAL A 322 -0.99 -10.37 19.13
C VAL A 322 0.37 -11.04 19.30
N PRO A 323 1.49 -10.32 19.13
CA PRO A 323 2.83 -10.83 19.42
C PRO A 323 2.94 -11.46 20.81
N GLY A 324 3.75 -12.52 20.92
CA GLY A 324 3.86 -13.36 22.12
C GLY A 324 2.82 -14.49 22.19
N GLN A 325 1.71 -14.39 21.46
CA GLN A 325 0.66 -15.43 21.37
C GLN A 325 0.63 -16.14 20.00
N ILE A 326 1.45 -15.68 19.05
CA ILE A 326 1.44 -16.18 17.67
C ILE A 326 2.16 -17.52 17.58
N THR A 327 1.44 -18.54 17.12
CA THR A 327 2.03 -19.86 16.84
C THR A 327 2.87 -19.84 15.56
N VAL A 328 3.80 -20.79 15.41
CA VAL A 328 4.60 -20.91 14.17
C VAL A 328 3.71 -21.12 12.94
N ASP A 329 2.65 -21.91 13.05
CA ASP A 329 1.74 -22.15 11.92
C ASP A 329 0.92 -20.91 11.57
N ALA A 330 0.46 -20.15 12.56
CA ALA A 330 -0.21 -18.87 12.32
C ALA A 330 0.73 -17.87 11.64
N ALA A 331 2.00 -17.80 12.05
CA ALA A 331 3.01 -16.96 11.42
C ALA A 331 3.36 -17.44 9.99
N ARG A 332 3.45 -18.75 9.77
CA ARG A 332 3.67 -19.32 8.42
C ARG A 332 2.53 -19.00 7.45
N ALA A 333 1.28 -18.98 7.93
CA ALA A 333 0.13 -18.63 7.11
C ALA A 333 0.15 -17.16 6.60
N LEU A 334 0.99 -16.30 7.18
CA LEU A 334 1.21 -14.94 6.71
C LEU A 334 2.13 -14.88 5.48
N LEU A 335 3.02 -15.86 5.32
CA LEU A 335 4.03 -15.85 4.27
C LEU A 335 3.41 -15.84 2.87
N GLY A 336 4.03 -15.08 1.98
CA GLY A 336 3.59 -14.88 0.61
C GLY A 336 2.47 -13.84 0.45
N ARG A 337 1.96 -13.26 1.53
CA ARG A 337 0.78 -12.38 1.49
C ARG A 337 1.10 -10.96 1.95
N VAL A 338 0.18 -10.05 1.63
CA VAL A 338 0.16 -8.71 2.22
C VAL A 338 -0.32 -8.83 3.66
N VAL A 339 0.45 -8.31 4.59
CA VAL A 339 0.11 -8.20 6.01
C VAL A 339 -0.07 -6.73 6.38
N GLN A 340 -1.04 -6.47 7.25
CA GLN A 340 -1.19 -5.21 7.96
C GLN A 340 -0.75 -5.43 9.40
N SER A 341 0.01 -4.47 9.92
CA SER A 341 0.44 -4.42 11.31
C SER A 341 0.17 -3.04 11.87
N SER A 342 -0.06 -2.96 13.18
CA SER A 342 -0.22 -1.69 13.87
C SER A 342 0.64 -1.62 15.12
N THR A 343 1.16 -0.44 15.42
CA THR A 343 1.79 -0.11 16.70
C THR A 343 0.79 0.19 17.81
N GLU A 344 -0.49 0.40 17.46
CA GLU A 344 -1.54 0.68 18.44
C GLU A 344 -2.12 -0.60 19.02
N PRO A 345 -2.19 -0.71 20.37
CA PRO A 345 -2.83 -1.84 21.01
C PRO A 345 -4.32 -1.87 20.71
N LEU A 346 -4.88 -3.08 20.80
CA LEU A 346 -6.32 -3.30 20.69
C LEU A 346 -7.05 -2.46 21.76
N PRO A 347 -8.17 -1.79 21.42
CA PRO A 347 -9.03 -1.19 22.43
C PRO A 347 -9.48 -2.27 23.41
N ASP A 348 -9.25 -2.03 24.70
CA ASP A 348 -9.75 -2.89 25.76
C ASP A 348 -11.24 -2.60 25.93
N TRP A 349 -12.09 -3.36 25.24
CA TRP A 349 -13.55 -3.22 25.30
C TRP A 349 -14.13 -3.66 26.65
N ASP A 350 -13.34 -4.39 27.45
CA ASP A 350 -13.68 -4.79 28.81
C ASP A 350 -13.22 -3.73 29.85
N ALA A 351 -12.52 -2.68 29.42
CA ALA A 351 -12.15 -1.57 30.30
C ALA A 351 -13.39 -0.78 30.74
N GLU A 352 -13.46 -0.46 32.03
CA GLU A 352 -14.60 0.22 32.64
C GLU A 352 -14.97 1.52 31.88
N PRO A 353 -16.27 1.77 31.64
CA PRO A 353 -16.73 3.01 31.00
C PRO A 353 -16.29 4.21 31.84
N GLY A 354 -15.40 5.06 31.29
CA GLY A 354 -14.93 6.27 31.97
C GLY A 354 -13.43 6.56 31.85
N VAL A 355 -12.62 5.58 31.42
CA VAL A 355 -11.21 5.85 31.11
C VAL A 355 -11.14 6.63 29.79
N LYS A 356 -10.57 7.84 29.80
CA LYS A 356 -10.31 8.64 28.59
C LYS A 356 -9.61 7.77 27.55
N ARG A 357 -10.35 7.33 26.53
CA ARG A 357 -9.80 6.62 25.38
C ARG A 357 -8.79 7.55 24.73
N ARG A 358 -7.54 7.11 24.64
CA ARG A 358 -6.46 7.91 24.08
C ARG A 358 -6.83 8.29 22.65
N LYS A 359 -6.71 9.57 22.28
CA LYS A 359 -6.95 10.04 20.91
C LYS A 359 -5.99 9.29 19.98
N ILE A 360 -6.55 8.37 19.19
CA ILE A 360 -5.83 7.51 18.25
C ILE A 360 -5.50 8.34 17.02
N ASN A 361 -4.23 8.37 16.62
CA ASN A 361 -3.83 8.91 15.33
C ASN A 361 -3.59 7.73 14.41
N LYS A 362 -4.69 7.15 13.91
CA LYS A 362 -4.74 5.94 13.07
C LYS A 362 -3.77 6.01 11.87
N TYR A 363 -3.46 7.22 11.41
CA TYR A 363 -2.68 7.51 10.21
C TYR A 363 -1.16 7.31 10.38
N ALA A 364 -0.65 7.30 11.62
CA ALA A 364 0.79 7.16 11.89
C ALA A 364 1.21 5.75 12.36
N THR A 365 0.26 4.84 12.56
CA THR A 365 0.48 3.65 13.40
C THR A 365 0.35 2.32 12.66
N GLN A 366 -0.29 2.30 11.48
CA GLN A 366 -0.47 1.11 10.63
C GLN A 366 0.59 1.01 9.53
N THR A 367 1.01 -0.21 9.19
CA THR A 367 2.00 -0.51 8.15
C THR A 367 1.57 -1.73 7.34
N LEU A 368 1.66 -1.62 6.01
CA LEU A 368 1.41 -2.71 5.06
C LEU A 368 2.73 -3.25 4.51
N GLY A 369 2.86 -4.57 4.40
CA GLY A 369 4.02 -5.17 3.73
C GLY A 369 3.80 -6.60 3.26
N TYR A 370 4.66 -7.04 2.36
CA TYR A 370 4.71 -8.41 1.88
C TYR A 370 5.51 -9.25 2.86
N ALA A 371 4.88 -10.18 3.57
CA ALA A 371 5.57 -11.12 4.44
C ALA A 371 6.29 -12.17 3.59
N TRP A 372 7.62 -12.16 3.58
CA TRP A 372 8.42 -13.02 2.71
C TRP A 372 9.26 -14.03 3.48
N GLY A 373 9.53 -13.82 4.77
CA GLY A 373 10.34 -14.73 5.57
C GLY A 373 9.93 -14.76 7.04
N LEU A 374 10.21 -15.87 7.71
CA LEU A 374 9.91 -16.11 9.11
C LEU A 374 11.13 -16.76 9.78
N GLN A 375 11.65 -16.11 10.81
CA GLN A 375 12.68 -16.69 11.68
C GLN A 375 12.02 -17.31 12.91
N THR A 376 12.39 -18.55 13.22
CA THR A 376 12.01 -19.22 14.47
C THR A 376 13.19 -19.35 15.42
N GLU A 377 12.92 -19.20 16.72
CA GLU A 377 13.88 -19.36 17.81
C GLU A 377 13.29 -20.36 18.80
N GLU A 378 14.04 -21.43 19.13
CA GLU A 378 13.58 -22.48 20.07
C GLU A 378 12.19 -23.07 19.72
N GLY A 379 11.89 -23.16 18.42
CA GLY A 379 10.60 -23.68 17.94
C GLY A 379 9.43 -22.70 18.03
N LYS A 380 9.67 -21.43 18.37
CA LYS A 380 8.65 -20.36 18.42
C LYS A 380 8.86 -19.34 17.30
N ALA A 381 7.78 -18.68 16.89
CA ALA A 381 7.86 -17.58 15.93
C ALA A 381 8.56 -16.38 16.59
N ALA A 382 9.65 -15.91 15.98
CA ALA A 382 10.48 -14.86 16.56
C ALA A 382 10.44 -13.56 15.74
N TRP A 383 10.66 -13.66 14.43
CA TRP A 383 10.71 -12.49 13.55
C TRP A 383 9.95 -12.76 12.25
N LEU A 384 9.07 -11.84 11.86
CA LEU A 384 8.49 -11.82 10.52
C LEU A 384 9.24 -10.81 9.67
N PHE A 385 9.79 -11.25 8.54
CA PHE A 385 10.45 -10.41 7.57
C PHE A 385 9.47 -9.96 6.51
N CYS A 386 9.40 -8.65 6.33
CA CYS A 386 8.46 -7.99 5.45
C CYS A 386 9.19 -7.05 4.49
N MET A 387 8.60 -6.84 3.33
CA MET A 387 8.95 -5.74 2.45
C MET A 387 7.81 -4.74 2.42
N ASP A 388 8.13 -3.45 2.52
CA ASP A 388 7.15 -2.39 2.53
C ASP A 388 6.34 -2.36 1.22
N PHE A 389 5.02 -2.28 1.38
CA PHE A 389 4.09 -2.31 0.26
C PHE A 389 4.19 -1.03 -0.59
N GLY A 390 4.29 0.13 0.08
CA GLY A 390 4.26 1.45 -0.56
C GLY A 390 5.49 1.73 -1.44
N SER A 391 6.63 1.15 -1.09
CA SER A 391 7.89 1.25 -1.83
C SER A 391 8.06 0.16 -2.89
N ARG A 392 6.99 -0.58 -3.22
CA ARG A 392 7.01 -1.69 -4.19
C ARG A 392 8.09 -2.74 -3.87
N GLY A 393 8.29 -3.00 -2.58
CA GLY A 393 9.20 -4.03 -2.10
C GLY A 393 10.68 -3.64 -2.01
N VAL A 394 11.01 -2.34 -2.09
CA VAL A 394 12.41 -1.87 -2.00
C VAL A 394 12.91 -1.80 -0.55
N PHE A 395 12.05 -1.44 0.40
CA PHE A 395 12.43 -1.35 1.81
C PHE A 395 12.06 -2.63 2.57
N GLU A 396 13.03 -3.21 3.26
CA GLU A 396 12.84 -4.37 4.13
C GLU A 396 12.73 -3.94 5.60
N TYR A 397 11.84 -4.60 6.34
CA TYR A 397 11.70 -4.46 7.78
C TYR A 397 11.36 -5.79 8.43
N VAL A 398 11.48 -5.84 9.75
CA VAL A 398 11.08 -7.01 10.55
C VAL A 398 10.13 -6.63 11.67
N LEU A 399 9.21 -7.53 11.98
CA LEU A 399 8.30 -7.45 13.12
C LEU A 399 8.72 -8.46 14.18
N ASP A 400 8.86 -8.00 15.43
CA ASP A 400 9.09 -8.88 16.58
C ASP A 400 7.80 -9.61 16.95
N LEU A 401 7.77 -10.93 16.72
CA LEU A 401 6.61 -11.76 17.03
C LEU A 401 6.59 -12.27 18.47
N THR A 402 7.65 -12.00 19.25
CA THR A 402 7.75 -12.46 20.64
C THR A 402 7.03 -11.55 21.65
N GLY A 403 6.68 -10.33 21.24
CA GLY A 403 6.08 -9.31 22.11
C GLY A 403 7.08 -8.68 23.10
N GLN A 404 8.38 -8.95 22.95
CA GLN A 404 9.43 -8.43 23.84
C GLN A 404 9.99 -7.08 23.39
N ASN A 405 9.52 -6.54 22.25
CA ASN A 405 10.01 -5.31 21.63
C ASN A 405 11.53 -5.32 21.43
N ARG A 406 12.06 -6.46 20.99
CA ARG A 406 13.48 -6.62 20.68
C ARG A 406 13.87 -5.80 19.46
N THR A 407 15.16 -5.53 19.31
CA THR A 407 15.72 -4.97 18.08
C THR A 407 16.45 -6.05 17.30
N TYR A 408 16.19 -6.14 16.01
CA TYR A 408 16.89 -7.02 15.09
C TYR A 408 18.17 -6.34 14.58
N GLY A 409 19.32 -6.96 14.85
CA GLY A 409 20.63 -6.44 14.45
C GLY A 409 21.09 -5.22 15.25
N ASP A 410 22.21 -4.64 14.84
CA ASP A 410 22.81 -3.46 15.48
C ASP A 410 22.25 -2.18 14.85
N TRP A 411 21.55 -1.36 15.63
CA TRP A 411 20.92 -0.11 15.19
C TRP A 411 21.94 0.93 14.65
N ARG A 412 23.23 0.78 14.98
CA ARG A 412 24.30 1.65 14.45
C ARG A 412 24.66 1.32 13.01
N SER A 413 24.31 0.12 12.53
CA SER A 413 24.57 -0.30 11.16
C SER A 413 23.62 0.45 10.21
N PRO A 414 24.13 1.25 9.25
CA PRO A 414 23.29 2.01 8.33
C PRO A 414 22.49 1.13 7.36
N ILE A 415 22.87 -0.15 7.27
CA ILE A 415 22.27 -1.15 6.38
C ILE A 415 21.46 -2.19 7.16
N VAL A 416 21.18 -1.99 8.45
CA VAL A 416 20.39 -2.93 9.25
C VAL A 416 18.93 -2.96 8.78
N THR A 417 18.34 -4.15 8.74
CA THR A 417 16.90 -4.31 8.54
C THR A 417 16.17 -3.72 9.73
N ARG A 418 15.35 -2.69 9.50
CA ARG A 418 14.68 -1.95 10.58
C ARG A 418 13.68 -2.85 11.29
N THR A 419 13.68 -2.78 12.62
CA THR A 419 12.63 -3.39 13.42
C THR A 419 11.48 -2.42 13.59
N LEU A 420 10.27 -2.85 13.28
CA LEU A 420 9.05 -2.11 13.59
C LEU A 420 8.37 -2.79 14.78
N CYS A 421 7.92 -1.97 15.72
CA CYS A 421 7.06 -2.43 16.79
C CYS A 421 5.69 -2.78 16.20
N CYS A 422 5.04 -3.80 16.74
CA CYS A 422 3.64 -4.07 16.44
C CYS A 422 2.93 -4.56 17.70
N ALA A 423 1.73 -4.08 17.92
CA ALA A 423 0.81 -4.57 18.94
C ALA A 423 -0.11 -5.65 18.37
N TRP A 424 -0.41 -5.60 17.08
CA TRP A 424 -1.08 -6.67 16.35
C TRP A 424 -0.63 -6.72 14.89
N LEU A 425 -0.83 -7.88 14.25
CA LEU A 425 -0.70 -8.05 12.81
C LEU A 425 -1.64 -9.12 12.25
N ARG A 426 -1.94 -9.06 10.95
CA ARG A 426 -2.67 -10.12 10.22
C ARG A 426 -2.51 -9.98 8.70
N VAL A 427 -2.91 -11.00 7.95
CA VAL A 427 -3.13 -10.91 6.50
C VAL A 427 -4.21 -9.87 6.20
N ALA A 428 -3.93 -8.94 5.30
CA ALA A 428 -4.91 -7.98 4.78
C ALA A 428 -5.96 -8.70 3.92
N VAL A 429 -7.23 -8.38 4.12
CA VAL A 429 -8.36 -8.89 3.33
C VAL A 429 -8.61 -7.92 2.17
N LEU A 430 -8.26 -8.34 0.95
CA LEU A 430 -8.34 -7.47 -0.22
C LEU A 430 -9.64 -7.70 -1.00
N PRO A 431 -10.02 -6.78 -1.92
CA PRO A 431 -11.27 -6.90 -2.67
C PRO A 431 -11.45 -8.26 -3.38
N ALA A 432 -10.38 -8.85 -3.93
CA ALA A 432 -10.44 -10.19 -4.53
C ALA A 432 -10.82 -11.28 -3.53
N ASP A 433 -10.34 -11.21 -2.28
CA ASP A 433 -10.66 -12.18 -1.24
C ASP A 433 -12.13 -12.07 -0.83
N VAL A 434 -12.62 -10.83 -0.67
CA VAL A 434 -14.02 -10.54 -0.32
C VAL A 434 -14.97 -11.11 -1.38
N ARG A 435 -14.64 -10.98 -2.68
CA ARG A 435 -15.48 -11.52 -3.76
C ARG A 435 -15.62 -13.04 -3.66
N VAL A 436 -14.52 -13.76 -3.39
CA VAL A 436 -14.56 -15.23 -3.26
C VAL A 436 -15.29 -15.67 -2.00
N MET A 437 -15.08 -14.99 -0.87
CA MET A 437 -15.80 -15.30 0.38
C MET A 437 -17.31 -15.13 0.24
N LYS A 438 -17.76 -14.12 -0.53
CA LYS A 438 -19.17 -13.91 -0.85
C LYS A 438 -19.72 -15.01 -1.78
N ALA A 439 -18.95 -15.44 -2.78
CA ALA A 439 -19.38 -16.46 -3.75
C ALA A 439 -19.50 -17.88 -3.15
N GLY A 440 -18.60 -18.25 -2.23
CA GLY A 440 -18.59 -19.58 -1.59
C GLY A 440 -19.73 -19.83 -0.59
N SER A 441 -20.50 -18.79 -0.25
CA SER A 441 -21.60 -18.86 0.72
C SER A 441 -22.94 -19.31 0.12
N ASN A 442 -22.98 -19.70 -1.17
CA ASN A 442 -24.16 -20.25 -1.84
C ASN A 442 -24.01 -21.74 -2.23
N PRO A 443 -24.38 -22.71 -1.36
CA PRO A 443 -24.60 -24.09 -1.76
C PRO A 443 -26.11 -24.39 -1.90
N GLY A 444 -26.54 -24.75 -3.11
CA GLY A 444 -27.92 -25.18 -3.36
C GLY A 444 -28.17 -26.64 -2.94
N GLY A 445 -29.23 -26.88 -2.15
CA GLY A 445 -30.01 -28.13 -2.13
C GLY A 445 -30.25 -28.79 -0.76
N GLY A 446 -31.48 -28.65 -0.22
CA GLY A 446 -32.07 -29.58 0.76
C GLY A 446 -32.65 -28.95 2.03
N GLU A 447 -33.99 -28.88 2.12
CA GLU A 447 -34.80 -28.29 3.19
C GLU A 447 -34.54 -28.86 4.60
N THR A 448 -34.31 -28.01 5.62
CA THR A 448 -35.33 -27.62 6.63
C THR A 448 -34.73 -26.75 7.75
N SER A 449 -35.52 -25.72 8.11
CA SER A 449 -35.45 -24.85 9.32
C SER A 449 -34.51 -23.62 9.30
N VAL A 450 -35.11 -22.51 8.85
CA VAL A 450 -35.08 -21.13 9.39
C VAL A 450 -33.77 -20.62 9.99
N ASP A 451 -32.96 -19.98 9.15
CA ASP A 451 -32.22 -18.77 9.55
C ASP A 451 -32.07 -17.85 8.33
N ARG A 452 -32.91 -16.82 8.26
CA ARG A 452 -32.95 -15.84 7.17
C ARG A 452 -31.94 -14.74 7.50
N ARG A 453 -30.67 -14.95 7.17
CA ARG A 453 -29.69 -13.88 7.04
C ARG A 453 -29.75 -13.31 5.63
N THR A 454 -29.99 -12.02 5.59
CA THR A 454 -30.19 -11.11 4.47
C THR A 454 -29.15 -11.34 3.37
N GLU A 455 -29.61 -11.68 2.17
CA GLU A 455 -28.83 -11.60 0.94
C GLU A 455 -28.32 -10.15 0.78
N PRO A 456 -27.07 -9.91 0.31
CA PRO A 456 -26.72 -8.60 -0.19
C PRO A 456 -27.60 -8.31 -1.42
N PRO A 457 -28.21 -7.11 -1.53
CA PRO A 457 -29.09 -6.80 -2.64
C PRO A 457 -28.32 -6.97 -3.96
N SER A 458 -28.99 -7.60 -4.93
CA SER A 458 -28.51 -7.69 -6.30
C SER A 458 -28.15 -6.29 -6.83
N THR A 459 -27.16 -6.21 -7.71
CA THR A 459 -26.73 -5.00 -8.41
C THR A 459 -27.80 -4.38 -9.34
N ASP A 460 -29.05 -4.84 -9.28
CA ASP A 460 -30.19 -4.31 -10.05
C ASP A 460 -30.84 -3.06 -9.42
N GLY A 461 -30.26 -2.48 -8.36
CA GLY A 461 -30.88 -1.39 -7.58
C GLY A 461 -30.01 -0.16 -7.27
N VAL A 462 -28.76 -0.10 -7.75
CA VAL A 462 -27.84 1.01 -7.45
C VAL A 462 -28.12 2.18 -8.41
N LEU A 463 -28.54 3.32 -7.85
CA LEU A 463 -28.84 4.54 -8.59
C LEU A 463 -27.59 5.43 -8.72
N PRO A 464 -27.37 6.11 -9.87
CA PRO A 464 -26.42 7.21 -9.95
C PRO A 464 -26.75 8.28 -8.89
N TYR A 465 -25.73 8.92 -8.32
CA TYR A 465 -25.89 9.89 -7.22
C TYR A 465 -27.01 10.92 -7.44
N ASN A 466 -27.13 11.50 -8.65
CA ASN A 466 -28.17 12.48 -8.95
C ASN A 466 -29.60 11.90 -8.86
N GLU A 467 -29.81 10.67 -9.34
CA GLU A 467 -31.11 9.99 -9.26
C GLU A 467 -31.44 9.55 -7.84
N TRP A 468 -30.42 9.10 -7.10
CA TRP A 468 -30.54 8.82 -5.67
C TRP A 468 -30.92 10.08 -4.90
N ARG A 469 -30.21 11.19 -5.11
CA ARG A 469 -30.46 12.49 -4.46
C ARG A 469 -31.88 12.97 -4.74
N ASP A 470 -32.31 12.96 -6.00
CA ASP A 470 -33.68 13.34 -6.38
C ASP A 470 -34.76 12.50 -5.69
N ARG A 471 -34.50 11.20 -5.53
CA ARG A 471 -35.40 10.28 -4.82
C ARG A 471 -35.43 10.60 -3.32
N THR A 472 -34.27 10.75 -2.70
CA THR A 472 -34.13 11.05 -1.28
C THR A 472 -34.74 12.41 -0.93
N ASP A 473 -34.55 13.43 -1.75
CA ASP A 473 -35.13 14.76 -1.55
C ASP A 473 -36.66 14.77 -1.70
N ARG A 474 -37.24 13.87 -2.51
CA ARG A 474 -38.70 13.64 -2.52
C ARG A 474 -39.19 13.06 -1.19
N TRP A 475 -38.43 12.13 -0.59
CA TRP A 475 -38.77 11.54 0.71
C TRP A 475 -38.64 12.55 1.86
N LYS A 476 -37.54 13.31 1.93
CA LYS A 476 -37.38 14.41 2.89
C LYS A 476 -38.54 15.40 2.83
N ARG A 477 -38.88 15.86 1.62
CA ARG A 477 -40.03 16.76 1.40
C ARG A 477 -41.37 16.14 1.80
N ALA A 478 -41.51 14.82 1.73
CA ALA A 478 -42.72 14.15 2.19
C ALA A 478 -42.76 14.05 3.72
N LEU A 479 -41.65 13.68 4.37
CA LEU A 479 -41.56 13.55 5.83
C LEU A 479 -41.80 14.86 6.56
N ASN A 480 -41.30 15.98 6.01
CA ASN A 480 -41.41 17.31 6.64
C ASN A 480 -42.71 18.08 6.28
N ARG A 481 -43.68 17.48 5.59
CA ARG A 481 -44.99 18.14 5.34
C ARG A 481 -45.80 18.18 6.64
N LYS A 482 -46.30 19.36 7.03
CA LYS A 482 -47.17 19.58 8.23
C LYS A 482 -48.33 18.59 8.44
N ARG A 483 -48.80 17.93 7.37
CA ARG A 483 -49.92 16.96 7.39
C ARG A 483 -49.48 15.51 7.62
N ASN A 484 -48.17 15.23 7.63
CA ASN A 484 -47.62 13.90 7.78
C ASN A 484 -47.01 13.76 9.18
N ALA A 485 -47.20 12.59 9.80
CA ALA A 485 -46.41 12.21 10.97
C ALA A 485 -45.11 11.56 10.46
N PRO A 486 -43.93 12.14 10.75
CA PRO A 486 -42.68 11.57 10.27
C PRO A 486 -42.41 10.26 11.02
N VAL A 487 -41.99 9.25 10.27
CA VAL A 487 -41.76 7.90 10.78
C VAL A 487 -40.43 7.37 10.28
N VAL A 488 -39.82 6.48 11.07
CA VAL A 488 -38.61 5.74 10.73
C VAL A 488 -38.84 4.25 10.97
N GLU A 489 -38.32 3.41 10.09
CA GLU A 489 -38.34 1.97 10.25
C GLU A 489 -37.15 1.52 11.10
N VAL A 490 -37.42 0.82 12.21
CA VAL A 490 -36.43 0.16 13.06
C VAL A 490 -36.36 -1.30 12.65
N GLY A 491 -35.18 -1.71 12.20
CA GLY A 491 -34.94 -3.05 11.69
C GLY A 491 -34.95 -4.13 12.78
N PRO A 492 -34.83 -5.41 12.39
CA PRO A 492 -34.78 -6.53 13.33
C PRO A 492 -33.61 -6.50 14.31
N ASP A 493 -32.54 -5.79 13.98
CA ASP A 493 -31.37 -5.56 14.82
C ASP A 493 -31.66 -4.58 15.97
N GLY A 494 -32.71 -3.76 15.84
CA GLY A 494 -33.13 -2.86 16.91
C GLY A 494 -32.09 -1.80 17.23
N THR A 495 -31.31 -1.35 16.24
CA THR A 495 -30.15 -0.48 16.47
C THR A 495 -30.40 0.93 15.95
N PHE A 496 -30.07 1.91 16.79
CA PHE A 496 -29.92 3.31 16.41
C PHE A 496 -28.45 3.72 16.46
N VAL A 497 -28.06 4.64 15.58
CA VAL A 497 -26.74 5.26 15.56
C VAL A 497 -26.88 6.77 15.63
N GLY A 498 -26.02 7.44 16.37
CA GLY A 498 -26.05 8.90 16.53
C GLY A 498 -24.66 9.48 16.71
N GLY A 499 -24.51 10.75 16.39
CA GLY A 499 -23.21 11.42 16.41
C GLY A 499 -23.20 12.74 15.66
N ASP A 500 -21.99 13.27 15.53
CA ASP A 500 -21.67 14.36 14.62
C ASP A 500 -21.75 13.87 13.16
N LEU A 501 -22.71 14.40 12.40
CA LEU A 501 -22.94 13.92 11.04
C LEU A 501 -21.79 14.31 10.11
N GLU A 502 -21.14 15.46 10.30
CA GLU A 502 -20.03 15.88 9.45
C GLU A 502 -18.80 15.00 9.64
N LEU A 503 -18.53 14.59 10.88
CA LEU A 503 -17.45 13.66 11.19
C LEU A 503 -17.79 12.22 10.77
N SER A 504 -19.07 11.87 10.68
CA SER A 504 -19.54 10.53 10.29
C SER A 504 -19.59 10.30 8.77
N LYS A 505 -19.16 11.27 7.93
CA LYS A 505 -19.23 11.21 6.45
C LYS A 505 -18.21 10.27 5.77
N GLY A 506 -17.23 9.73 6.49
CA GLY A 506 -16.15 8.91 5.92
C GLY A 506 -16.61 7.59 5.25
N ASP A 507 -15.69 6.78 4.74
CA ASP A 507 -16.06 5.53 4.04
C ASP A 507 -16.54 4.40 4.97
N VAL A 508 -16.49 4.62 6.29
CA VAL A 508 -16.93 3.67 7.33
C VAL A 508 -18.03 4.32 8.19
N ASP A 509 -18.94 3.51 8.73
CA ASP A 509 -19.96 3.96 9.70
C ASP A 509 -19.30 4.31 11.05
N GLU A 510 -18.86 5.56 11.17
CA GLU A 510 -18.17 6.11 12.35
C GLU A 510 -19.12 6.94 13.25
N PHE A 511 -20.31 6.41 13.55
CA PHE A 511 -21.19 7.06 14.53
C PHE A 511 -20.70 6.79 15.96
N GLU A 512 -20.59 7.85 16.76
CA GLU A 512 -20.03 7.76 18.12
C GLU A 512 -20.91 7.01 19.11
N ALA A 513 -22.24 7.07 18.94
CA ALA A 513 -23.20 6.36 19.77
C ALA A 513 -23.90 5.25 18.96
N GLU A 514 -23.90 4.03 19.51
CA GLU A 514 -24.69 2.91 19.02
C GLU A 514 -25.63 2.42 20.14
N VAL A 515 -26.93 2.58 19.94
CA VAL A 515 -27.98 2.22 20.89
C VAL A 515 -28.66 0.96 20.40
N THR A 516 -28.51 -0.15 21.14
CA THR A 516 -29.04 -1.47 20.77
C THR A 516 -30.24 -1.87 21.64
N GLY A 517 -31.03 -2.82 21.13
CA GLY A 517 -32.17 -3.38 21.86
C GLY A 517 -33.47 -2.59 21.73
N ALA A 518 -33.61 -1.76 20.69
CA ALA A 518 -34.88 -1.14 20.33
C ALA A 518 -35.85 -2.14 19.69
N LYS A 519 -37.13 -1.99 20.01
CA LYS A 519 -38.20 -2.84 19.47
C LYS A 519 -38.34 -2.62 17.96
N PRO A 520 -38.20 -3.66 17.11
CA PRO A 520 -38.38 -3.52 15.67
C PRO A 520 -39.77 -3.02 15.30
N GLY A 521 -39.88 -2.23 14.22
CA GLY A 521 -41.15 -1.71 13.71
C GLY A 521 -41.07 -0.26 13.23
N ILE A 522 -42.24 0.34 12.96
CA ILE A 522 -42.33 1.73 12.50
C ILE A 522 -42.49 2.66 13.69
N TRP A 523 -41.52 3.55 13.89
CA TRP A 523 -41.48 4.50 15.00
C TRP A 523 -41.84 5.90 14.53
N LEU A 524 -42.55 6.65 15.38
CA LEU A 524 -42.90 8.05 15.15
C LEU A 524 -41.76 8.95 15.62
N MET A 525 -41.34 9.88 14.75
CA MET A 525 -40.38 10.93 15.07
C MET A 525 -41.12 12.22 15.40
N ALA A 526 -40.60 13.00 16.33
CA ALA A 526 -41.12 14.32 16.68
C ALA A 526 -40.00 15.20 17.23
N ILE A 527 -40.16 16.52 17.07
CA ILE A 527 -39.39 17.52 17.81
C ILE A 527 -40.40 18.24 18.67
N GLU A 528 -40.19 18.21 19.98
CA GLU A 528 -41.08 18.80 20.97
C GLU A 528 -40.30 19.82 21.81
N PRO A 529 -40.95 20.86 22.36
CA PRO A 529 -40.34 21.70 23.39
C PRO A 529 -39.88 20.85 24.58
N SER A 530 -38.71 21.14 25.13
CA SER A 530 -38.17 20.37 26.26
C SER A 530 -39.06 20.51 27.50
N PRO A 531 -39.39 19.41 28.20
CA PRO A 531 -40.23 19.47 29.40
C PRO A 531 -39.53 20.21 30.54
N ARG A 532 -40.27 21.08 31.24
CA ARG A 532 -39.76 21.94 32.33
C ARG A 532 -39.24 21.20 33.57
N GLU A 533 -39.56 19.93 33.73
CA GLU A 533 -39.26 19.13 34.94
C GLU A 533 -37.78 18.68 35.06
N GLU A 534 -36.92 19.04 34.11
CA GLU A 534 -35.54 18.52 34.02
C GLU A 534 -34.43 19.57 34.13
N LEU A 535 -34.79 20.82 34.43
CA LEU A 535 -33.81 21.84 34.76
C LEU A 535 -33.44 21.64 36.23
N GLY A 536 -32.17 21.30 36.50
CA GLY A 536 -31.67 21.34 37.87
C GLY A 536 -31.96 22.71 38.49
N GLU A 537 -32.08 22.80 39.81
CA GLU A 537 -32.49 24.04 40.52
C GLU A 537 -31.59 25.26 40.20
N ASP A 538 -30.46 25.08 39.52
CA ASP A 538 -29.47 26.10 39.14
C ASP A 538 -29.29 26.32 37.61
N GLU A 539 -30.07 25.70 36.71
CA GLU A 539 -29.95 25.94 35.25
C GLU A 539 -30.86 27.08 34.76
N GLU A 540 -30.28 28.10 34.09
CA GLU A 540 -31.05 29.12 33.36
C GLU A 540 -31.96 28.43 32.33
N ILE A 541 -33.27 28.71 32.42
CA ILE A 541 -34.29 28.14 31.54
C ILE A 541 -34.15 28.73 30.14
N ASP A 542 -33.54 27.97 29.22
CA ASP A 542 -33.67 28.25 27.80
C ASP A 542 -35.08 27.87 27.33
N GLU A 543 -35.94 28.87 27.16
CA GLU A 543 -37.34 28.68 26.69
C GLU A 543 -37.42 28.15 25.24
N GLU A 544 -36.29 28.11 24.51
CA GLU A 544 -36.21 27.60 23.14
C GLU A 544 -35.64 26.17 23.04
N ALA A 545 -35.27 25.53 24.15
CA ALA A 545 -34.68 24.19 24.16
C ALA A 545 -35.63 23.15 23.52
N LYS A 546 -35.15 22.46 22.49
CA LYS A 546 -35.91 21.43 21.76
C LYS A 546 -35.45 20.03 22.14
N THR A 547 -36.34 19.07 21.97
CA THR A 547 -36.06 17.66 22.24
C THR A 547 -36.54 16.82 21.06
N ILE A 548 -35.65 15.97 20.52
CA ILE A 548 -36.02 14.93 19.57
C ILE A 548 -36.63 13.77 20.35
N ARG A 549 -37.79 13.29 19.92
CA ARG A 549 -38.43 12.05 20.39
C ARG A 549 -38.64 11.08 19.24
N ILE A 550 -38.24 9.83 19.44
CA ILE A 550 -38.50 8.72 18.50
C ILE A 550 -39.18 7.62 19.31
N ARG A 551 -40.43 7.25 18.96
CA ARG A 551 -41.24 6.31 19.78
C ARG A 551 -41.93 5.22 18.96
N ALA A 552 -41.97 4.01 19.52
CA ALA A 552 -42.78 2.92 19.00
C ALA A 552 -44.30 3.19 19.21
N PRO A 553 -45.19 2.53 18.45
CA PRO A 553 -46.63 2.58 18.72
C PRO A 553 -46.96 1.90 20.06
N ALA A 554 -47.84 2.51 20.85
CA ALA A 554 -48.32 2.00 22.15
C ALA A 554 -47.23 1.85 23.23
N THR A 555 -46.62 2.98 23.62
CA THR A 555 -45.69 3.06 24.76
C THR A 555 -46.43 3.18 26.09
N ASP A 556 -45.94 2.48 27.12
CA ASP A 556 -46.33 2.70 28.51
C ASP A 556 -45.63 3.97 29.03
N PRO A 557 -46.36 5.06 29.35
CA PRO A 557 -45.77 6.34 29.71
C PRO A 557 -45.06 6.35 31.08
N GLU A 558 -45.23 5.31 31.90
CA GLU A 558 -44.74 5.24 33.29
C GLU A 558 -43.29 4.69 33.42
N ALA A 559 -42.66 4.26 32.32
CA ALA A 559 -41.28 3.74 32.37
C ALA A 559 -40.24 4.84 32.66
N ALA A 560 -39.23 4.50 33.48
CA ALA A 560 -38.13 5.40 33.82
C ALA A 560 -37.20 5.64 32.61
N TRP A 561 -36.65 6.85 32.51
CA TRP A 561 -35.63 7.20 31.53
C TRP A 561 -34.24 6.78 32.02
N GLU A 562 -33.45 6.18 31.15
CA GLU A 562 -32.03 5.89 31.38
C GLU A 562 -31.18 6.40 30.22
N VAL A 563 -29.90 6.72 30.47
CA VAL A 563 -28.96 7.05 29.39
C VAL A 563 -28.56 5.75 28.69
N VAL A 564 -28.88 5.64 27.40
CA VAL A 564 -28.62 4.45 26.58
C VAL A 564 -27.49 4.65 25.58
N GLY A 565 -27.02 5.88 25.42
CA GLY A 565 -25.87 6.25 24.60
C GLY A 565 -25.51 7.72 24.81
N SER A 566 -24.29 8.10 24.43
CA SER A 566 -23.81 9.48 24.50
C SER A 566 -22.80 9.73 23.39
N PHE A 567 -22.75 10.94 22.85
CA PHE A 567 -21.79 11.35 21.83
C PHE A 567 -21.42 12.83 21.97
N SER A 568 -20.36 13.25 21.29
CA SER A 568 -19.94 14.64 21.14
C SER A 568 -20.19 15.16 19.73
N VAL A 569 -20.37 16.48 19.62
CA VAL A 569 -20.58 17.18 18.35
C VAL A 569 -19.65 18.38 18.32
N ASP A 570 -18.90 18.51 17.22
CA ASP A 570 -17.91 19.57 16.99
C ASP A 570 -18.24 20.39 15.71
N SER A 571 -19.13 19.89 14.85
CA SER A 571 -19.55 20.54 13.60
C SER A 571 -20.85 21.34 13.71
N GLY A 572 -21.52 21.26 14.86
CA GLY A 572 -22.88 21.74 15.04
C GLY A 572 -23.97 20.94 14.30
N ILE A 573 -23.67 19.80 13.65
CA ILE A 573 -24.68 18.96 12.99
C ILE A 573 -24.88 17.62 13.71
N ILE A 574 -26.04 17.48 14.34
CA ILE A 574 -26.44 16.33 15.14
C ILE A 574 -27.27 15.38 14.29
N CYS A 575 -27.00 14.08 14.40
CA CYS A 575 -27.86 13.06 13.79
C CYS A 575 -28.23 11.92 14.75
N LEU A 576 -29.40 11.33 14.49
CA LEU A 576 -29.86 10.09 15.11
C LEU A 576 -30.64 9.28 14.07
N PHE A 577 -30.11 8.12 13.69
CA PHE A 577 -30.65 7.26 12.64
C PHE A 577 -31.00 5.88 13.16
N SER A 578 -32.03 5.25 12.57
CA SER A 578 -32.14 3.80 12.57
C SER A 578 -31.06 3.24 11.66
N LYS A 579 -30.18 2.39 12.20
CA LYS A 579 -29.06 1.81 11.46
C LYS A 579 -29.56 1.03 10.24
N HIS A 580 -30.59 0.21 10.44
CA HIS A 580 -31.22 -0.54 9.36
C HIS A 580 -31.73 0.35 8.21
N ALA A 581 -32.44 1.43 8.53
CA ALA A 581 -32.99 2.33 7.52
C ALA A 581 -31.88 3.13 6.81
N LEU A 582 -30.82 3.48 7.55
CA LEU A 582 -29.63 4.14 7.02
C LEU A 582 -28.88 3.23 6.04
N ASP A 583 -28.59 2.00 6.43
CA ASP A 583 -27.89 1.02 5.59
C ASP A 583 -28.70 0.73 4.32
N ALA A 584 -30.02 0.58 4.46
CA ALA A 584 -30.92 0.36 3.34
C ALA A 584 -30.92 1.52 2.33
N ILE A 585 -30.87 2.77 2.79
CA ILE A 585 -30.84 3.93 1.89
C ILE A 585 -29.44 4.12 1.27
N LEU A 586 -28.37 3.89 2.03
CA LEU A 586 -26.99 4.00 1.56
C LEU A 586 -26.62 2.90 0.56
N ALA A 587 -27.17 1.69 0.71
CA ALA A 587 -26.97 0.58 -0.22
C ALA A 587 -27.52 0.84 -1.64
N THR A 588 -28.35 1.88 -1.82
CA THR A 588 -28.94 2.23 -3.13
C THR A 588 -28.16 3.27 -3.92
N GLY A 589 -27.03 3.76 -3.41
CA GLY A 589 -26.18 4.74 -4.10
C GLY A 589 -24.72 4.31 -4.19
N THR A 590 -23.89 5.18 -4.77
CA THR A 590 -22.49 4.86 -5.15
C THR A 590 -21.43 5.61 -4.36
N ASP A 591 -21.82 6.61 -3.56
CA ASP A 591 -20.90 7.54 -2.89
C ASP A 591 -21.46 7.87 -1.49
N ARG A 592 -21.02 7.14 -0.47
CA ARG A 592 -21.53 7.27 0.91
C ARG A 592 -21.37 8.68 1.44
N GLN A 593 -20.21 9.29 1.20
CA GLN A 593 -19.90 10.63 1.67
C GLN A 593 -20.85 11.66 1.07
N ALA A 594 -21.01 11.67 -0.27
CA ALA A 594 -21.93 12.58 -0.93
C ALA A 594 -23.39 12.32 -0.52
N MET A 595 -23.76 11.07 -0.25
CA MET A 595 -25.11 10.70 0.22
C MET A 595 -25.41 11.23 1.63
N LEU A 596 -24.45 11.15 2.54
CA LEU A 596 -24.60 11.73 3.88
C LEU A 596 -24.55 13.26 3.86
N GLU A 597 -23.69 13.85 3.03
CA GLU A 597 -23.66 15.30 2.81
C GLU A 597 -24.98 15.82 2.24
N ALA A 598 -25.64 15.04 1.37
CA ALA A 598 -26.96 15.40 0.89
C ALA A 598 -27.99 15.51 2.01
N PHE A 599 -27.83 14.84 3.17
CA PHE A 599 -28.72 15.04 4.33
C PHE A 599 -28.53 16.41 5.00
N ILE A 600 -27.43 17.11 4.74
CA ILE A 600 -27.05 18.40 5.34
C ILE A 600 -27.36 19.57 4.40
N ASP A 601 -27.13 19.43 3.09
CA ASP A 601 -27.24 20.48 2.06
C ASP A 601 -28.60 21.20 1.96
N ASP A 602 -29.63 20.78 2.70
CA ASP A 602 -31.00 21.30 2.71
C ASP A 602 -31.20 22.35 3.84
N ASP A 603 -30.16 23.13 4.14
CA ASP A 603 -29.94 24.00 5.31
C ASP A 603 -30.85 25.25 5.41
N GLU A 604 -32.09 25.17 4.91
CA GLU A 604 -33.15 26.17 5.14
C GLU A 604 -33.84 26.00 6.52
N GLY A 605 -33.29 25.19 7.44
CA GLY A 605 -33.79 25.02 8.82
C GLY A 605 -35.16 24.33 8.98
N ASP A 606 -35.84 24.01 7.87
CA ASP A 606 -37.23 23.50 7.83
C ASP A 606 -37.34 21.98 7.55
N ARG A 607 -36.23 21.25 7.38
CA ARG A 607 -36.22 19.84 6.94
C ARG A 607 -35.43 18.90 7.84
N VAL A 608 -35.87 18.79 9.09
CA VAL A 608 -35.21 18.00 10.13
C VAL A 608 -35.35 16.47 9.96
N PHE A 609 -36.45 16.01 9.36
CA PHE A 609 -36.71 14.56 9.23
C PHE A 609 -36.18 14.01 7.91
N VAL A 610 -35.37 12.95 7.99
CA VAL A 610 -34.83 12.22 6.83
C VAL A 610 -35.31 10.76 6.86
N PRO A 611 -35.23 10.01 5.74
CA PRO A 611 -35.78 8.65 5.66
C PRO A 611 -35.23 7.68 6.70
N SER A 612 -33.99 7.87 7.12
CA SER A 612 -33.29 7.05 8.11
C SER A 612 -33.41 7.56 9.54
N GLY A 613 -33.97 8.75 9.79
CA GLY A 613 -34.04 9.33 11.13
C GLY A 613 -34.10 10.86 11.14
N VAL A 614 -33.30 11.48 12.00
CA VAL A 614 -33.34 12.92 12.29
C VAL A 614 -31.96 13.55 12.11
N VAL A 615 -31.90 14.72 11.47
CA VAL A 615 -30.70 15.57 11.35
C VAL A 615 -31.08 16.99 11.76
N VAL A 616 -30.32 17.58 12.69
CA VAL A 616 -30.57 18.94 13.20
C VAL A 616 -29.28 19.70 13.41
N SER A 617 -29.32 21.00 13.22
CA SER A 617 -28.27 21.90 13.70
C SER A 617 -28.43 22.10 15.21
N GLY A 618 -27.33 22.01 15.95
CA GLY A 618 -27.26 22.25 17.39
C GLY A 618 -25.91 22.83 17.80
N ASN A 619 -25.67 22.92 19.11
CA ASN A 619 -24.43 23.47 19.65
C ASN A 619 -23.31 22.41 19.69
N ASP A 620 -22.07 22.85 19.70
CA ASP A 620 -20.96 21.94 19.98
C ASP A 620 -21.01 21.50 21.45
N GLY A 621 -20.74 20.23 21.72
CA GLY A 621 -20.79 19.69 23.08
C GLY A 621 -21.18 18.22 23.16
N GLY A 622 -21.40 17.76 24.40
CA GLY A 622 -21.82 16.39 24.70
C GLY A 622 -23.34 16.25 24.73
N TYR A 623 -23.83 15.15 24.15
CA TYR A 623 -25.25 14.84 24.01
C TYR A 623 -25.54 13.44 24.57
N ASP A 624 -26.57 13.35 25.41
CA ASP A 624 -27.05 12.08 25.95
C ASP A 624 -28.32 11.62 25.23
N ILE A 625 -28.30 10.38 24.77
CA ILE A 625 -29.48 9.67 24.26
C ILE A 625 -30.12 8.96 25.45
N LYS A 626 -31.34 9.37 25.82
CA LYS A 626 -32.14 8.72 26.84
C LYS A 626 -33.11 7.73 26.21
N GLY A 627 -33.27 6.56 26.81
CA GLY A 627 -34.20 5.52 26.38
C GLY A 627 -35.20 5.14 27.47
N ARG A 628 -36.36 4.64 27.05
CA ARG A 628 -37.33 3.93 27.91
C ARG A 628 -37.52 2.52 27.41
N ARG A 629 -37.61 1.57 28.34
CA ARG A 629 -37.85 0.16 28.04
C ARG A 629 -39.28 -0.26 28.37
N ASP A 630 -39.83 -1.18 27.58
CA ASP A 630 -41.08 -1.88 27.92
C ASP A 630 -40.87 -2.97 28.99
N ALA A 631 -41.94 -3.65 29.38
CA ALA A 631 -41.89 -4.71 30.38
C ALA A 631 -41.00 -5.89 29.94
N GLU A 632 -40.80 -6.06 28.63
CA GLU A 632 -39.90 -7.05 28.03
C GLU A 632 -38.44 -6.58 27.95
N GLY A 633 -38.13 -5.37 28.40
CA GLY A 633 -36.78 -4.80 28.40
C GLY A 633 -36.33 -4.21 27.06
N SER A 634 -37.22 -4.12 26.07
CA SER A 634 -36.92 -3.54 24.76
C SER A 634 -37.08 -2.03 24.80
N ILE A 635 -36.16 -1.28 24.19
CA ILE A 635 -36.31 0.17 24.08
C ILE A 635 -37.50 0.46 23.17
N VAL A 636 -38.44 1.27 23.65
CA VAL A 636 -39.67 1.66 22.93
C VAL A 636 -39.80 3.17 22.72
N GLU A 637 -38.93 3.95 23.35
CA GLU A 637 -38.85 5.39 23.18
C GLU A 637 -37.41 5.87 23.36
N LEU A 638 -36.94 6.73 22.46
CA LEU A 638 -35.66 7.42 22.51
C LEU A 638 -35.88 8.93 22.58
N ARG A 639 -34.97 9.61 23.27
CA ARG A 639 -35.01 11.05 23.44
C ARG A 639 -33.63 11.67 23.48
N LEU A 640 -33.46 12.78 22.76
CA LEU A 640 -32.23 13.56 22.69
C LEU A 640 -32.57 15.03 22.92
N ARG A 641 -31.93 15.67 23.91
CA ARG A 641 -32.07 17.12 24.16
C ARG A 641 -31.11 17.86 23.22
N LEU A 642 -31.59 18.90 22.54
CA LEU A 642 -30.82 19.73 21.61
C LEU A 642 -30.35 21.03 22.26
#